data_AF-A0A9N7THF6-F1
#
_entry.id   AF-A0A9N7THF6-F1
#
_cell.length_a   1.000
_cell.length_b   1.000
_cell.length_c   1.000
_cell.angle_alpha   90.00
_cell.angle_beta   90.00
_cell.angle_gamma   90.00
#
_symmetry.space_group_name_H-M   'P 1'
#
loop_
_entity.id
_entity.type
_entity.pdbx_description
1 polymer ?
#
loop_
_entity_poly.entity_id
_entity_poly.type
_entity_poly.pdbx_seq_one_letter_code
_entity_poly.pdbx_strand_id
1 'polypeptide(L)'
;MAEYLASIFGTEKDKVNCSFYFKIGACRHGDRCSRLHNKPTFSQTILIQNIYRNPQNSAQTADSSRCAVSDVEMQEHYDEFFEEVFAEMEEKYGEVEEMNVCDNLGDHLVGNVYVKFRREEDAEKAVMDLNNRWFNAQPIHAELSPVTDFREACCRQYEMGECTRGGFCNFMHLKPISRELRRDLYGRRKKGNRSGSPSRERRSRSRDRRRDRERRRSRDRERSGRFRSPHADAAHSAGTASPGLTRFTPPLYIYSLNQRLFGHVIWVSHALHNHSNGDGKLREGSIPLNGVDKKPTAVDAEESHQTIQIGTKNASPERKWIRPDLPSRCTWTLGASGADSPHKQVPRNVAPTILPNILHRIGDTPLVRINKIPKAFGLKCELLAKCEYFNAGGSVKDRISLRMVEDAERAGLLKPGDTLIEPTSGNTGIGLALTAAVKGYHCIIVMPEKMSMEKVDVLRALGAEIVRTPTSARFDSPESHVGVAWRLKNEIPDSHILDQYRNPSNPLAHYDTTAEEILEQCGGKLDMLVAGAGTGGTITGIARKLKERCPNIKIVGVDPEGSILAEPEEINKTDKTQYEVEGIGYDFIPTVLDRSVVDSWYKSNDEESFNMSRMLIRDEGLLCGGSSGTAMAAAVNAAKELKEGQRCVVILPDSIRNYMSKFLSDKWMVDKGFLREEDLMVKKPWWWNLKLQGLNLSAPLTVLPTVSCQKTIKILKEKGFDQAPVVDEAGLILGMVTLGNLLALILAGKIKVSDPVSKVLYKQFKQIRLTDNLGKLSRILETDHFALVVHEQIQYLTDGSPSLKQMVFGVVTAVDLLNFVTGWERRERSMSESTDEM
;
A
#
# COMPACT_ATOMS: atom_id res chain seq x y z
N MET A 1 -17.65 -29.12 16.35
CA MET A 1 -17.51 -27.77 15.76
C MET A 1 -16.04 -27.34 15.67
N ALA A 2 -15.23 -27.49 16.71
CA ALA A 2 -13.79 -27.22 16.67
C ALA A 2 -13.06 -27.97 15.53
N GLU A 3 -13.29 -29.27 15.33
CA GLU A 3 -12.70 -30.05 14.23
C GLU A 3 -13.09 -29.54 12.83
N TYR A 4 -14.34 -29.07 12.66
CA TYR A 4 -14.80 -28.50 11.40
C TYR A 4 -14.06 -27.18 11.10
N LEU A 5 -13.88 -26.32 12.12
CA LEU A 5 -13.12 -25.07 11.99
C LEU A 5 -11.63 -25.34 11.76
N ALA A 6 -11.02 -26.32 12.44
CA ALA A 6 -9.65 -26.77 12.20
C ALA A 6 -9.45 -27.38 10.80
N SER A 7 -10.49 -27.99 10.21
CA SER A 7 -10.46 -28.49 8.82
C SER A 7 -10.58 -27.40 7.75
N ILE A 8 -10.82 -26.15 8.16
CA ILE A 8 -11.03 -24.99 7.28
C ILE A 8 -9.87 -24.00 7.42
N PHE A 9 -9.53 -23.62 8.66
CA PHE A 9 -8.56 -22.56 8.95
C PHE A 9 -7.18 -22.90 8.35
N GLY A 10 -6.65 -22.00 7.52
CA GLY A 10 -5.36 -22.22 6.82
C GLY A 10 -5.39 -23.16 5.61
N THR A 11 -6.54 -23.72 5.23
CA THR A 11 -6.68 -24.59 4.04
C THR A 11 -7.31 -23.85 2.85
N GLU A 12 -7.39 -24.48 1.67
CA GLU A 12 -8.12 -23.95 0.50
C GLU A 12 -9.62 -23.73 0.78
N LYS A 13 -10.19 -24.37 1.81
CA LYS A 13 -11.59 -24.19 2.19
C LYS A 13 -11.86 -22.88 2.94
N ASP A 14 -10.81 -22.21 3.41
CA ASP A 14 -10.94 -20.89 4.01
C ASP A 14 -11.28 -19.84 2.95
N LYS A 15 -12.41 -19.15 3.15
CA LYS A 15 -12.91 -18.12 2.23
C LYS A 15 -12.10 -16.82 2.29
N VAL A 16 -11.21 -16.68 3.27
CA VAL A 16 -10.26 -15.57 3.39
C VAL A 16 -9.02 -15.80 2.50
N ASN A 17 -8.66 -17.06 2.22
CA ASN A 17 -7.48 -17.41 1.42
C ASN A 17 -7.71 -17.26 -0.10
N CYS A 18 -6.65 -16.92 -0.82
CA CYS A 18 -6.64 -16.88 -2.28
C CYS A 18 -6.47 -18.30 -2.84
N SER A 19 -7.55 -18.88 -3.39
CA SER A 19 -7.54 -20.22 -3.99
C SER A 19 -6.56 -20.37 -5.17
N PHE A 20 -6.29 -19.30 -5.92
CA PHE A 20 -5.29 -19.32 -7.00
C PHE A 20 -3.87 -19.34 -6.43
N TYR A 21 -3.55 -18.49 -5.46
CA TYR A 21 -2.24 -18.53 -4.81
C TYR A 21 -1.99 -19.87 -4.14
N PHE A 22 -2.98 -20.43 -3.44
CA PHE A 22 -2.85 -21.74 -2.78
C PHE A 22 -2.58 -22.89 -3.77
N LYS A 23 -3.24 -22.90 -4.94
CA LYS A 23 -3.09 -23.97 -5.94
C LYS A 23 -1.92 -23.83 -6.90
N ILE A 24 -1.50 -22.59 -7.17
CA ILE A 24 -0.57 -22.26 -8.24
C ILE A 24 0.74 -21.66 -7.70
N GLY A 25 0.76 -21.20 -6.44
CA GLY A 25 1.86 -20.40 -5.87
C GLY A 25 1.96 -18.98 -6.43
N ALA A 26 1.07 -18.62 -7.36
CA ALA A 26 1.01 -17.32 -8.01
C ALA A 26 -0.44 -16.85 -8.19
N CYS A 27 -0.64 -15.53 -8.30
CA CYS A 27 -1.95 -14.92 -8.44
C CYS A 27 -1.83 -13.66 -9.32
N ARG A 28 -2.76 -13.50 -10.27
CA ARG A 28 -2.79 -12.37 -11.20
C ARG A 28 -2.86 -10.99 -10.53
N HIS A 29 -3.35 -10.92 -9.30
CA HIS A 29 -3.44 -9.66 -8.55
C HIS A 29 -2.18 -9.37 -7.70
N GLY A 30 -1.26 -10.33 -7.55
CA GLY A 30 -0.08 -10.22 -6.68
C GLY A 30 -0.48 -9.78 -5.26
N ASP A 31 0.31 -8.91 -4.65
CA ASP A 31 0.05 -8.37 -3.31
C ASP A 31 -1.19 -7.45 -3.24
N ARG A 32 -1.79 -7.10 -4.40
CA ARG A 32 -3.07 -6.38 -4.49
C ARG A 32 -4.28 -7.31 -4.47
N CYS A 33 -4.11 -8.60 -4.18
CA CYS A 33 -5.22 -9.53 -4.06
C CYS A 33 -6.10 -9.20 -2.85
N SER A 34 -7.42 -9.16 -3.01
CA SER A 34 -8.38 -8.97 -1.91
C SER A 34 -8.57 -10.21 -1.02
N ARG A 35 -7.70 -11.22 -1.15
CA ARG A 35 -7.69 -12.46 -0.39
C ARG A 35 -6.26 -12.78 0.03
N LEU A 36 -6.09 -13.42 1.19
CA LEU A 36 -4.77 -13.67 1.76
C LEU A 36 -3.95 -14.66 0.93
N HIS A 37 -2.69 -14.29 0.70
CA HIS A 37 -1.64 -15.16 0.16
C HIS A 37 -0.86 -15.74 1.34
N ASN A 38 -1.31 -16.87 1.88
CA ASN A 38 -0.61 -17.55 2.96
C ASN A 38 0.66 -18.22 2.40
N LYS A 39 1.81 -17.53 2.45
CA LYS A 39 3.09 -18.08 1.99
C LYS A 39 3.50 -19.21 2.96
N PRO A 40 3.79 -20.43 2.47
CA PRO A 40 4.14 -21.54 3.35
C PRO A 40 5.51 -21.31 4.00
N THR A 41 5.62 -21.63 5.29
CA THR A 41 6.90 -21.59 6.02
C THR A 41 7.78 -22.84 5.77
N PHE A 42 7.20 -23.89 5.19
CA PHE A 42 7.89 -25.10 4.73
C PHE A 42 7.17 -25.63 3.49
N SER A 43 7.92 -26.09 2.48
CA SER A 43 7.37 -26.76 1.30
C SER A 43 8.46 -27.56 0.59
N GLN A 44 8.07 -28.62 -0.13
CA GLN A 44 8.95 -29.33 -1.06
C GLN A 44 9.18 -28.54 -2.35
N THR A 45 8.29 -27.61 -2.67
CA THR A 45 8.27 -26.90 -3.96
C THR A 45 8.70 -25.45 -3.78
N ILE A 46 9.63 -25.01 -4.62
CA ILE A 46 10.00 -23.60 -4.78
C ILE A 46 9.40 -23.03 -6.07
N LEU A 47 9.19 -21.73 -6.09
CA LEU A 47 8.82 -20.94 -7.27
C LEU A 47 9.93 -19.91 -7.52
N ILE A 48 10.56 -19.95 -8.68
CA ILE A 48 11.47 -18.94 -9.19
C ILE A 48 10.73 -18.09 -10.23
N GLN A 49 10.54 -16.81 -9.96
CA GLN A 49 9.69 -15.92 -10.74
C GLN A 49 10.40 -15.40 -12.00
N ASN A 50 9.72 -15.47 -13.16
CA ASN A 50 10.10 -14.83 -14.43
C ASN A 50 11.57 -15.02 -14.87
N ILE A 51 12.16 -16.19 -14.59
CA ILE A 51 13.57 -16.49 -14.91
C ILE A 51 13.74 -17.04 -16.33
N TYR A 52 12.75 -17.77 -16.85
CA TYR A 52 12.76 -18.21 -18.25
C TYR A 52 12.20 -17.12 -19.18
N ARG A 53 13.01 -16.69 -20.16
CA ARG A 53 12.58 -15.75 -21.19
C ARG A 53 12.42 -16.46 -22.52
N ASN A 54 11.18 -16.59 -23.00
CA ASN A 54 10.91 -17.11 -24.34
C ASN A 54 11.47 -16.13 -25.40
N PRO A 55 12.36 -16.56 -26.31
CA PRO A 55 12.95 -15.68 -27.33
C PRO A 55 11.92 -14.99 -28.24
N GLN A 56 10.78 -15.64 -28.51
CA GLN A 56 9.70 -15.03 -29.32
C GLN A 56 9.11 -13.78 -28.67
N ASN A 57 8.91 -13.81 -27.35
CA ASN A 57 8.41 -12.68 -26.58
C ASN A 57 9.45 -11.56 -26.45
N SER A 58 10.72 -11.86 -26.72
CA SER A 58 11.85 -10.91 -26.65
C SER A 58 12.11 -10.19 -27.99
N ALA A 59 11.46 -10.60 -29.07
CA ALA A 59 11.70 -10.11 -30.44
C ALA A 59 10.99 -8.78 -30.79
N GLN A 60 10.58 -7.99 -29.81
CA GLN A 60 10.13 -6.59 -29.99
C GLN A 60 11.22 -5.63 -29.48
N THR A 61 12.19 -5.35 -30.34
CA THR A 61 13.12 -4.21 -30.19
C THR A 61 12.81 -3.15 -31.25
N ALA A 62 13.32 -1.92 -31.06
CA ALA A 62 12.84 -0.74 -31.77
C ALA A 62 13.06 -0.75 -33.30
N ASP A 63 13.98 -1.57 -33.80
CA ASP A 63 14.15 -1.82 -35.23
C ASP A 63 13.28 -3.02 -35.64
N SER A 64 12.38 -2.82 -36.61
CA SER A 64 11.35 -3.79 -37.05
C SER A 64 11.89 -5.03 -37.81
N SER A 65 12.99 -5.61 -37.32
CA SER A 65 13.67 -6.78 -37.87
C SER A 65 13.16 -8.05 -37.16
N ARG A 66 12.26 -8.80 -37.80
CA ARG A 66 11.81 -10.10 -37.28
C ARG A 66 12.97 -11.11 -37.34
N CYS A 67 13.57 -11.42 -36.18
CA CYS A 67 14.45 -12.58 -36.06
C CYS A 67 13.59 -13.85 -36.09
N ALA A 68 13.48 -14.48 -37.26
CA ALA A 68 12.73 -15.70 -37.46
C ALA A 68 13.54 -16.92 -36.97
N VAL A 69 13.64 -17.08 -35.65
CA VAL A 69 14.19 -18.29 -35.02
C VAL A 69 13.24 -19.46 -35.30
N SER A 70 13.78 -20.61 -35.72
CA SER A 70 12.98 -21.79 -36.05
C SER A 70 12.47 -22.52 -34.80
N ASP A 71 11.37 -23.26 -34.93
CA ASP A 71 10.78 -24.04 -33.81
C ASP A 71 11.76 -25.07 -33.22
N VAL A 72 12.74 -25.52 -34.02
CA VAL A 72 13.81 -26.43 -33.58
C VAL A 72 14.81 -25.70 -32.67
N GLU A 73 15.36 -24.58 -33.13
CA GLU A 73 16.30 -23.75 -32.34
C GLU A 73 15.65 -23.23 -31.04
N MET A 74 14.34 -22.94 -31.05
CA MET A 74 13.59 -22.52 -29.86
C MET A 74 13.31 -23.66 -28.86
N GLN A 75 13.29 -24.91 -29.32
CA GLN A 75 13.24 -26.08 -28.44
C GLN A 75 14.64 -26.37 -27.88
N GLU A 76 15.69 -26.27 -28.70
CA GLU A 76 17.09 -26.43 -28.26
C GLU A 76 17.44 -25.43 -27.15
N HIS A 77 17.18 -24.13 -27.35
CA HIS A 77 17.39 -23.10 -26.31
C HIS A 77 16.55 -23.31 -25.04
N TYR A 78 15.38 -23.94 -25.14
CA TYR A 78 14.59 -24.27 -23.95
C TYR A 78 15.15 -25.48 -23.21
N ASP A 79 15.55 -26.51 -23.94
CA ASP A 79 16.17 -27.72 -23.38
C ASP A 79 17.53 -27.39 -22.71
N GLU A 80 18.37 -26.53 -23.32
CA GLU A 80 19.61 -26.00 -22.73
C GLU A 80 19.35 -25.29 -21.39
N PHE A 81 18.40 -24.35 -21.37
CA PHE A 81 18.00 -23.64 -20.16
C PHE A 81 17.48 -24.59 -19.07
N PHE A 82 16.66 -25.58 -19.46
CA PHE A 82 16.11 -26.55 -18.54
C PHE A 82 17.21 -27.45 -17.95
N GLU A 83 18.19 -27.87 -18.75
CA GLU A 83 19.33 -28.65 -18.27
C GLU A 83 20.21 -27.85 -17.30
N GLU A 84 20.52 -26.58 -17.61
CA GLU A 84 21.32 -25.69 -16.76
C GLU A 84 20.66 -25.50 -15.38
N VAL A 85 19.38 -25.13 -15.35
CA VAL A 85 18.66 -24.94 -14.09
C VAL A 85 18.50 -26.25 -13.34
N PHE A 86 18.18 -27.37 -14.02
CA PHE A 86 18.02 -28.67 -13.35
C PHE A 86 19.33 -29.14 -12.69
N ALA A 87 20.45 -29.04 -13.40
CA ALA A 87 21.76 -29.44 -12.89
C ALA A 87 22.20 -28.57 -11.70
N GLU A 88 22.02 -27.25 -11.79
CA GLU A 88 22.32 -26.31 -10.70
C GLU A 88 21.52 -26.63 -9.42
N MET A 89 20.23 -26.99 -9.57
CA MET A 89 19.38 -27.35 -8.43
C MET A 89 19.80 -28.69 -7.80
N GLU A 90 20.08 -29.70 -8.63
CA GLU A 90 20.46 -31.04 -8.17
C GLU A 90 21.87 -31.09 -7.56
N GLU A 91 22.82 -30.31 -8.08
CA GLU A 91 24.20 -30.27 -7.56
C GLU A 91 24.34 -29.48 -6.24
N LYS A 92 23.64 -28.35 -6.10
CA LYS A 92 23.86 -27.43 -4.96
C LYS A 92 22.86 -27.59 -3.81
N TYR A 93 21.62 -27.96 -4.09
CA TYR A 93 20.57 -28.02 -3.07
C TYR A 93 20.22 -29.45 -2.70
N GLY A 94 19.67 -30.23 -3.63
CA GLY A 94 19.29 -31.62 -3.38
C GLY A 94 18.49 -32.28 -4.50
N GLU A 95 18.02 -33.50 -4.24
CA GLU A 95 17.45 -34.39 -5.27
C GLU A 95 16.11 -33.82 -5.82
N VAL A 96 16.11 -33.28 -7.04
CA VAL A 96 14.91 -32.72 -7.69
C VAL A 96 13.93 -33.85 -8.03
N GLU A 97 12.70 -33.81 -7.52
CA GLU A 97 11.63 -34.77 -7.87
C GLU A 97 11.01 -34.42 -9.23
N GLU A 98 10.64 -33.16 -9.43
CA GLU A 98 9.97 -32.64 -10.63
C GLU A 98 10.30 -31.16 -10.85
N MET A 99 10.57 -30.75 -12.09
CA MET A 99 10.77 -29.35 -12.46
C MET A 99 9.89 -28.99 -13.67
N ASN A 100 9.22 -27.83 -13.59
CA ASN A 100 8.21 -27.39 -14.54
C ASN A 100 8.38 -25.89 -14.86
N VAL A 101 8.32 -25.51 -16.14
CA VAL A 101 8.48 -24.12 -16.61
C VAL A 101 7.21 -23.63 -17.29
N CYS A 102 6.77 -22.43 -16.95
CA CYS A 102 5.54 -21.84 -17.46
C CYS A 102 5.76 -21.00 -18.74
N ASP A 103 5.07 -21.39 -19.82
CA ASP A 103 4.94 -20.67 -21.10
C ASP A 103 3.63 -19.84 -21.15
N ASN A 104 3.12 -19.45 -19.97
CA ASN A 104 1.98 -18.55 -19.86
C ASN A 104 2.32 -17.17 -20.47
N LEU A 105 1.36 -16.52 -21.14
CA LEU A 105 1.53 -15.16 -21.67
C LEU A 105 1.23 -14.04 -20.66
N GLY A 106 0.81 -14.39 -19.44
CA GLY A 106 0.41 -13.42 -18.43
C GLY A 106 1.48 -13.22 -17.36
N ASP A 107 1.77 -11.96 -17.01
CA ASP A 107 2.87 -11.49 -16.15
C ASP A 107 3.04 -12.25 -14.81
N HIS A 108 1.95 -12.80 -14.27
CA HIS A 108 1.93 -13.54 -13.01
C HIS A 108 2.40 -15.00 -13.11
N LEU A 109 2.56 -15.54 -14.32
CA LEU A 109 2.98 -16.91 -14.59
C LEU A 109 4.05 -17.03 -15.69
N VAL A 110 4.21 -16.03 -16.55
CA VAL A 110 5.22 -16.05 -17.63
C VAL A 110 6.62 -16.28 -17.07
N GLY A 111 7.34 -17.25 -17.64
CA GLY A 111 8.74 -17.50 -17.28
C GLY A 111 8.98 -18.07 -15.89
N ASN A 112 7.93 -18.36 -15.12
CA ASN A 112 8.05 -18.95 -13.79
C ASN A 112 8.57 -20.39 -13.89
N VAL A 113 9.53 -20.75 -13.04
CA VAL A 113 10.07 -22.10 -12.90
C VAL A 113 9.70 -22.62 -11.52
N TYR A 114 9.05 -23.78 -11.48
CA TYR A 114 8.74 -24.49 -10.25
C TYR A 114 9.66 -25.70 -10.13
N VAL A 115 10.34 -25.82 -8.98
CA VAL A 115 11.24 -26.95 -8.69
C VAL A 115 10.73 -27.63 -7.42
N LYS A 116 10.35 -28.89 -7.52
CA LYS A 116 9.98 -29.72 -6.37
C LYS A 116 11.16 -30.60 -5.99
N PHE A 117 11.66 -30.44 -4.78
CA PHE A 117 12.72 -31.27 -4.19
C PHE A 117 12.13 -32.45 -3.44
N ARG A 118 12.93 -33.52 -3.30
CA ARG A 118 12.56 -34.69 -2.49
C ARG A 118 12.47 -34.40 -0.98
N ARG A 119 13.13 -33.35 -0.51
CA ARG A 119 13.15 -32.91 0.89
C ARG A 119 12.80 -31.44 0.99
N GLU A 120 12.12 -31.08 2.07
CA GLU A 120 11.72 -29.68 2.36
C GLU A 120 12.93 -28.82 2.76
N GLU A 121 13.92 -29.42 3.43
CA GLU A 121 15.21 -28.79 3.78
C GLU A 121 15.98 -28.30 2.54
N ASP A 122 15.97 -29.08 1.45
CA ASP A 122 16.66 -28.75 0.20
C ASP A 122 15.99 -27.53 -0.49
N ALA A 123 14.65 -27.47 -0.42
CA ALA A 123 13.85 -26.36 -0.95
C ALA A 123 14.05 -25.06 -0.16
N GLU A 124 14.07 -25.12 1.17
CA GLU A 124 14.34 -23.96 2.02
C GLU A 124 15.76 -23.41 1.77
N LYS A 125 16.76 -24.30 1.72
CA LYS A 125 18.15 -23.96 1.37
C LYS A 125 18.25 -23.30 -0.01
N ALA A 126 17.51 -23.81 -1.00
CA ALA A 126 17.46 -23.22 -2.34
C ALA A 126 16.89 -21.78 -2.31
N VAL A 127 15.78 -21.54 -1.61
CA VAL A 127 15.19 -20.19 -1.48
C VAL A 127 16.14 -19.21 -0.79
N MET A 128 16.88 -19.63 0.25
CA MET A 128 17.84 -18.77 0.94
C MET A 128 19.03 -18.36 0.07
N ASP A 129 19.58 -19.28 -0.74
CA ASP A 129 20.73 -18.98 -1.62
C ASP A 129 20.28 -18.21 -2.88
N LEU A 130 19.19 -18.64 -3.53
CA LEU A 130 18.75 -18.07 -4.82
C LEU A 130 18.34 -16.59 -4.74
N ASN A 131 17.74 -16.14 -3.64
CA ASN A 131 17.36 -14.71 -3.52
C ASN A 131 18.56 -13.75 -3.42
N ASN A 132 19.75 -14.27 -3.17
CA ASN A 132 20.99 -13.49 -3.13
C ASN A 132 21.77 -13.55 -4.45
N ARG A 133 21.14 -14.03 -5.53
CA ARG A 133 21.80 -14.51 -6.74
C ARG A 133 21.22 -13.92 -8.03
N TRP A 134 21.98 -14.00 -9.12
CA TRP A 134 21.69 -13.32 -10.40
C TRP A 134 21.78 -14.27 -11.60
N PHE A 135 20.80 -14.19 -12.51
CA PHE A 135 20.75 -14.93 -13.77
C PHE A 135 20.45 -13.97 -14.92
N ASN A 136 21.18 -14.07 -16.04
CA ASN A 136 21.04 -13.18 -17.21
C ASN A 136 20.94 -11.67 -16.87
N ALA A 137 21.82 -11.20 -15.98
CA ALA A 137 21.87 -9.82 -15.48
C ALA A 137 20.59 -9.34 -14.74
N GLN A 138 19.76 -10.26 -14.25
CA GLN A 138 18.63 -9.97 -13.37
C GLN A 138 18.80 -10.65 -12.00
N PRO A 139 18.30 -10.06 -10.91
CA PRO A 139 18.20 -10.75 -9.63
C PRO A 139 17.21 -11.90 -9.75
N ILE A 140 17.51 -13.02 -9.09
CA ILE A 140 16.62 -14.17 -9.01
C ILE A 140 15.66 -13.95 -7.84
N HIS A 141 14.36 -14.09 -8.07
CA HIS A 141 13.33 -14.03 -7.03
C HIS A 141 12.76 -15.43 -6.81
N ALA A 142 13.11 -16.04 -5.68
CA ALA A 142 12.70 -17.40 -5.31
C ALA A 142 11.81 -17.38 -4.05
N GLU A 143 10.74 -18.16 -4.04
CA GLU A 143 9.83 -18.27 -2.89
C GLU A 143 9.45 -19.74 -2.63
N LEU A 144 9.12 -20.08 -1.37
CA LEU A 144 8.47 -21.35 -1.07
C LEU A 144 7.06 -21.34 -1.65
N SER A 145 6.73 -22.36 -2.44
CA SER A 145 5.47 -22.46 -3.19
C SER A 145 4.52 -23.44 -2.49
N PRO A 146 3.22 -23.10 -2.30
CA PRO A 146 2.22 -24.01 -1.74
C PRO A 146 1.82 -25.16 -2.70
N VAL A 147 2.35 -25.19 -3.92
CA VAL A 147 2.03 -26.20 -4.95
C VAL A 147 2.61 -27.56 -4.55
N THR A 148 1.73 -28.51 -4.21
CA THR A 148 2.11 -29.90 -3.86
C THR A 148 1.83 -30.92 -4.97
N ASP A 149 0.85 -30.66 -5.84
CA ASP A 149 0.52 -31.48 -7.02
C ASP A 149 0.32 -30.59 -8.25
N PHE A 150 1.24 -30.68 -9.21
CA PHE A 150 1.18 -29.91 -10.46
C PHE A 150 -0.04 -30.24 -11.32
N ARG A 151 -0.67 -31.41 -11.18
CA ARG A 151 -1.83 -31.82 -12.00
C ARG A 151 -3.09 -31.02 -11.69
N GLU A 152 -3.20 -30.46 -10.49
CA GLU A 152 -4.26 -29.50 -10.14
C GLU A 152 -3.90 -28.06 -10.53
N ALA A 153 -2.60 -27.77 -10.69
CA ALA A 153 -2.10 -26.46 -11.06
C ALA A 153 -2.07 -26.22 -12.58
N CYS A 154 -1.99 -27.29 -13.38
CA CYS A 154 -1.91 -27.23 -14.84
C CYS A 154 -3.24 -26.95 -15.54
N CYS A 155 -3.19 -26.20 -16.64
CA CYS A 155 -4.34 -25.97 -17.50
C CYS A 155 -4.56 -27.17 -18.44
N ARG A 156 -5.51 -28.06 -18.09
CA ARG A 156 -5.89 -29.20 -18.95
C ARG A 156 -6.31 -28.80 -20.37
N GLN A 157 -6.87 -27.60 -20.57
CA GLN A 157 -7.21 -27.12 -21.91
C GLN A 157 -5.97 -26.78 -22.72
N TYR A 158 -4.87 -26.34 -22.09
CA TYR A 158 -3.61 -26.06 -22.78
C TYR A 158 -2.85 -27.35 -23.10
N GLU A 159 -2.87 -28.34 -22.19
CA GLU A 159 -2.35 -29.69 -22.42
C GLU A 159 -2.99 -30.37 -23.65
N MET A 160 -4.26 -30.06 -23.94
CA MET A 160 -4.99 -30.52 -25.12
C MET A 160 -4.87 -29.60 -26.36
N GLY A 161 -4.17 -28.47 -26.26
CA GLY A 161 -4.01 -27.50 -27.35
C GLY A 161 -5.21 -26.55 -27.59
N GLU A 162 -6.20 -26.53 -26.70
CA GLU A 162 -7.49 -25.83 -26.86
C GLU A 162 -7.64 -24.59 -25.95
N CYS A 163 -6.59 -24.14 -25.26
CA CYS A 163 -6.69 -23.02 -24.32
C CYS A 163 -6.79 -21.65 -25.03
N THR A 164 -8.02 -21.15 -25.17
CA THR A 164 -8.32 -19.83 -25.75
C THR A 164 -8.13 -18.64 -24.80
N ARG A 165 -7.61 -18.84 -23.58
CA ARG A 165 -7.56 -17.80 -22.53
C ARG A 165 -6.38 -16.84 -22.63
N GLY A 166 -5.38 -17.11 -23.47
CA GLY A 166 -4.19 -16.26 -23.64
C GLY A 166 -3.53 -15.88 -22.30
N GLY A 167 -3.14 -14.60 -22.15
CA GLY A 167 -2.56 -14.06 -20.91
C GLY A 167 -3.50 -14.00 -19.70
N PHE A 168 -4.78 -14.34 -19.87
CA PHE A 168 -5.79 -14.38 -18.79
C PHE A 168 -5.95 -15.77 -18.15
N CYS A 169 -5.15 -16.77 -18.54
CA CYS A 169 -5.18 -18.08 -17.88
C CYS A 169 -4.46 -18.04 -16.52
N ASN A 170 -5.20 -18.34 -15.44
CA ASN A 170 -4.66 -18.44 -14.08
C ASN A 170 -4.08 -19.83 -13.72
N PHE A 171 -3.92 -20.72 -14.71
CA PHE A 171 -3.39 -22.08 -14.52
C PHE A 171 -2.12 -22.25 -15.35
N MET A 172 -1.21 -23.10 -14.88
CA MET A 172 0.10 -23.30 -15.51
C MET A 172 -0.06 -23.85 -16.94
N HIS A 173 0.55 -23.17 -17.90
CA HIS A 173 0.80 -23.64 -19.26
C HIS A 173 2.24 -24.14 -19.28
N LEU A 174 2.46 -25.45 -19.24
CA LEU A 174 3.81 -26.00 -19.11
C LEU A 174 4.48 -26.22 -20.46
N LYS A 175 5.72 -25.75 -20.62
CA LYS A 175 6.53 -26.01 -21.81
C LYS A 175 7.15 -27.42 -21.74
N PRO A 176 6.84 -28.33 -22.67
CA PRO A 176 7.41 -29.68 -22.64
C PRO A 176 8.88 -29.66 -23.08
N ILE A 177 9.75 -30.31 -22.30
CA ILE A 177 11.12 -30.63 -22.70
C ILE A 177 11.13 -31.76 -23.74
N SER A 178 12.20 -31.87 -24.53
CA SER A 178 12.32 -32.98 -25.49
C SER A 178 12.28 -34.36 -24.81
N ARG A 179 11.90 -35.37 -25.60
CA ARG A 179 11.86 -36.77 -25.14
C ARG A 179 13.23 -37.32 -24.79
N GLU A 180 14.29 -36.76 -25.37
CA GLU A 180 15.67 -37.17 -25.12
C GLU A 180 16.16 -36.59 -23.80
N LEU A 181 16.05 -35.27 -23.60
CA LEU A 181 16.38 -34.62 -22.32
C LEU A 181 15.59 -35.22 -21.15
N ARG A 182 14.28 -35.46 -21.34
CA ARG A 182 13.44 -36.10 -20.30
C ARG A 182 13.92 -37.50 -19.91
N ARG A 183 14.44 -38.27 -20.87
CA ARG A 183 14.99 -39.60 -20.61
C ARG A 183 16.35 -39.51 -19.92
N ASP A 184 17.15 -38.51 -20.23
CA ASP A 184 18.52 -38.46 -19.75
C ASP A 184 18.60 -37.86 -18.32
N LEU A 185 17.77 -36.85 -18.01
CA LEU A 185 17.57 -36.34 -16.64
C LEU A 185 16.81 -37.34 -15.75
N TYR A 186 15.56 -37.69 -16.10
CA TYR A 186 14.70 -38.48 -15.21
C TYR A 186 14.82 -40.02 -15.39
N GLY A 187 15.37 -40.49 -16.51
CA GLY A 187 15.38 -41.93 -16.83
C GLY A 187 16.42 -42.75 -16.06
N ARG A 188 17.46 -42.13 -15.47
CA ARG A 188 18.42 -42.82 -14.59
C ARG A 188 17.74 -43.45 -13.36
N ARG A 189 16.73 -42.79 -12.79
CA ARG A 189 15.98 -43.28 -11.61
C ARG A 189 15.22 -44.59 -11.82
N LYS A 190 14.73 -44.88 -13.03
CA LYS A 190 13.89 -46.08 -13.29
C LYS A 190 14.63 -47.42 -13.26
N LYS A 191 15.97 -47.43 -13.12
CA LYS A 191 16.77 -48.67 -12.99
C LYS A 191 17.17 -49.04 -11.56
N GLY A 192 16.84 -48.24 -10.55
CA GLY A 192 17.27 -48.48 -9.16
C GLY A 192 16.57 -49.64 -8.42
N ASN A 193 15.44 -50.16 -8.94
CA ASN A 193 14.57 -51.10 -8.21
C ASN A 193 14.52 -52.52 -8.79
N ARG A 194 15.69 -53.07 -9.17
CA ARG A 194 15.87 -54.53 -9.37
C ARG A 194 17.10 -55.02 -8.62
N SER A 195 16.87 -55.88 -7.64
CA SER A 195 17.86 -56.54 -6.80
C SER A 195 18.76 -57.49 -7.59
N GLY A 196 20.08 -57.40 -7.36
CA GLY A 196 21.08 -58.32 -7.92
C GLY A 196 22.50 -57.98 -7.42
N SER A 197 23.10 -58.88 -6.63
CA SER A 197 24.37 -58.67 -5.91
C SER A 197 25.63 -58.60 -6.82
N PRO A 198 26.79 -58.12 -6.32
CA PRO A 198 27.75 -57.39 -7.13
C PRO A 198 28.94 -58.21 -7.66
N SER A 199 29.60 -57.74 -8.75
CA SER A 199 31.08 -57.78 -8.87
C SER A 199 31.65 -56.93 -10.02
N ARG A 200 32.92 -56.54 -9.86
CA ARG A 200 33.93 -56.13 -10.86
C ARG A 200 33.86 -54.74 -11.53
N GLU A 201 34.76 -53.89 -11.03
CA GLU A 201 35.69 -53.01 -11.77
C GLU A 201 35.45 -52.72 -13.27
N ARG A 202 35.52 -51.42 -13.63
CA ARG A 202 36.72 -50.90 -14.34
C ARG A 202 36.80 -49.37 -14.41
N ARG A 203 38.04 -48.90 -14.54
CA ARG A 203 38.46 -47.48 -14.55
C ARG A 203 38.12 -46.77 -15.87
N SER A 204 37.92 -45.46 -15.74
CA SER A 204 38.14 -44.38 -16.73
C SER A 204 38.75 -44.72 -18.11
N ARG A 205 38.15 -44.22 -19.20
CA ARG A 205 38.75 -43.14 -20.05
C ARG A 205 37.89 -42.76 -21.28
N SER A 206 38.07 -41.51 -21.69
CA SER A 206 37.51 -40.76 -22.81
C SER A 206 37.54 -41.41 -24.21
N ARG A 207 36.60 -40.97 -25.06
CA ARG A 207 36.60 -40.80 -26.54
C ARG A 207 35.13 -40.53 -26.91
N ASP A 208 34.69 -39.42 -27.50
CA ASP A 208 35.27 -38.47 -28.46
C ASP A 208 35.69 -39.05 -29.83
N ARG A 209 35.07 -38.45 -30.86
CA ARG A 209 35.23 -38.56 -32.33
C ARG A 209 34.96 -39.89 -33.06
N ARG A 210 33.92 -39.87 -33.89
CA ARG A 210 33.96 -40.39 -35.27
C ARG A 210 33.06 -39.59 -36.24
N ARG A 211 33.69 -38.73 -37.03
CA ARG A 211 33.66 -38.75 -38.51
C ARG A 211 34.79 -37.83 -38.98
N ASP A 212 35.81 -38.42 -39.61
CA ASP A 212 35.95 -38.28 -41.05
C ASP A 212 36.91 -39.33 -41.62
N ARG A 213 36.55 -39.82 -42.80
CA ARG A 213 37.43 -40.61 -43.65
C ARG A 213 37.84 -39.68 -44.78
N GLU A 214 39.12 -39.37 -44.89
CA GLU A 214 39.78 -39.62 -46.17
C GLU A 214 41.28 -39.87 -46.05
N ARG A 215 41.87 -40.29 -47.17
CA ARG A 215 43.10 -41.08 -47.24
C ARG A 215 44.27 -40.27 -47.81
N ARG A 216 45.49 -40.69 -47.42
CA ARG A 216 46.78 -40.54 -48.14
C ARG A 216 47.34 -39.10 -48.14
N ARG A 217 48.63 -38.82 -47.94
CA ARG A 217 49.86 -39.60 -48.24
C ARG A 217 51.08 -38.88 -47.62
N SER A 218 52.06 -39.69 -47.21
CA SER A 218 53.52 -39.45 -47.33
C SER A 218 54.22 -38.27 -46.60
N ARG A 219 55.03 -38.70 -45.62
CA ARG A 219 56.49 -38.51 -45.52
C ARG A 219 57.11 -37.14 -45.21
N ASP A 220 57.75 -37.16 -44.05
CA ASP A 220 59.18 -36.89 -43.82
C ASP A 220 59.71 -35.45 -43.86
N ARG A 221 60.38 -35.11 -42.74
CA ARG A 221 61.62 -34.31 -42.64
C ARG A 221 61.55 -32.81 -42.96
N GLU A 222 62.32 -31.94 -42.30
CA GLU A 222 63.02 -32.02 -41.01
C GLU A 222 63.42 -30.59 -40.60
N ARG A 223 63.56 -30.33 -39.29
CA ARG A 223 64.62 -29.49 -38.69
C ARG A 223 64.72 -27.97 -38.99
N SER A 224 64.60 -27.17 -37.92
CA SER A 224 65.27 -25.87 -37.62
C SER A 224 65.13 -24.67 -38.58
N GLY A 225 64.98 -23.42 -38.14
CA GLY A 225 64.86 -22.86 -36.78
C GLY A 225 65.69 -21.57 -36.60
N ARG A 226 65.20 -20.62 -35.78
CA ARG A 226 65.86 -19.35 -35.37
C ARG A 226 65.97 -18.29 -36.51
N PHE A 227 66.00 -16.97 -36.30
CA PHE A 227 66.07 -16.14 -35.07
C PHE A 227 65.59 -14.68 -35.31
N ARG A 228 65.06 -14.04 -34.25
CA ARG A 228 65.08 -12.58 -33.91
C ARG A 228 64.39 -11.50 -34.78
N SER A 229 63.96 -10.49 -34.02
CA SER A 229 63.31 -9.18 -34.27
C SER A 229 64.37 -8.06 -34.53
N PRO A 230 64.13 -6.70 -34.45
CA PRO A 230 62.94 -5.94 -34.00
C PRO A 230 62.63 -4.54 -34.65
N HIS A 231 61.59 -3.83 -34.14
CA HIS A 231 61.36 -2.35 -34.10
C HIS A 231 61.31 -1.52 -35.43
N ALA A 232 60.66 -0.35 -35.55
CA ALA A 232 59.62 0.38 -34.79
C ALA A 232 59.05 1.56 -35.67
N ASP A 233 57.89 2.12 -35.30
CA ASP A 233 57.41 3.54 -35.35
C ASP A 233 57.76 4.49 -36.54
N ALA A 234 56.93 5.44 -37.04
CA ALA A 234 55.50 5.83 -36.83
C ALA A 234 55.06 6.92 -37.88
N ALA A 235 53.76 7.32 -37.86
CA ALA A 235 53.09 8.43 -38.61
C ALA A 235 52.93 8.27 -40.16
N HIS A 236 51.89 8.75 -40.86
CA HIS A 236 50.61 9.47 -40.62
C HIS A 236 49.65 9.07 -41.79
N SER A 237 48.35 8.75 -41.65
CA SER A 237 47.20 9.69 -41.64
C SER A 237 45.91 9.00 -42.13
N ALA A 238 44.74 9.58 -41.80
CA ALA A 238 43.40 9.43 -42.43
C ALA A 238 42.71 8.06 -42.60
N GLY A 239 41.44 7.99 -42.13
CA GLY A 239 40.34 7.37 -42.90
C GLY A 239 39.76 6.02 -42.45
N THR A 240 38.49 6.07 -42.00
CA THR A 240 37.42 5.05 -42.19
C THR A 240 37.49 3.66 -41.53
N ALA A 241 36.28 3.14 -41.24
CA ALA A 241 35.91 1.74 -40.99
C ALA A 241 36.41 1.02 -39.72
N SER A 242 35.46 0.66 -38.85
CA SER A 242 35.65 -0.30 -37.75
C SER A 242 34.91 -1.62 -38.05
N PRO A 243 35.59 -2.74 -38.31
CA PRO A 243 34.96 -4.04 -38.48
C PRO A 243 35.13 -4.98 -37.27
N GLY A 244 34.08 -5.77 -36.99
CA GLY A 244 34.19 -7.13 -36.46
C GLY A 244 34.76 -7.36 -35.05
N LEU A 245 33.91 -7.27 -34.01
CA LEU A 245 34.18 -7.95 -32.75
C LEU A 245 33.84 -9.45 -32.87
N THR A 246 34.83 -10.31 -32.69
CA THR A 246 34.66 -11.76 -32.59
C THR A 246 33.91 -12.14 -31.30
N ARG A 247 32.81 -12.89 -31.42
CA ARG A 247 32.07 -13.44 -30.26
C ARG A 247 32.89 -14.51 -29.53
N PHE A 248 33.35 -14.21 -28.33
CA PHE A 248 33.66 -15.19 -27.29
C PHE A 248 32.57 -15.09 -26.21
N THR A 249 31.75 -16.13 -26.07
CA THR A 249 30.79 -16.27 -24.96
C THR A 249 31.38 -17.17 -23.88
N PRO A 250 31.66 -16.66 -22.66
CA PRO A 250 32.05 -17.50 -21.53
C PRO A 250 30.82 -18.21 -20.91
N PRO A 251 31.02 -19.24 -20.07
CA PRO A 251 29.93 -19.88 -19.34
C PRO A 251 29.22 -18.89 -18.40
N LEU A 252 27.91 -19.02 -18.28
CA LEU A 252 27.09 -18.22 -17.36
C LEU A 252 27.30 -18.73 -15.93
N TYR A 253 27.57 -17.81 -14.99
CA TYR A 253 27.75 -18.11 -13.58
C TYR A 253 26.90 -17.19 -12.70
N ILE A 254 26.27 -17.78 -11.71
CA ILE A 254 25.33 -17.13 -10.78
C ILE A 254 26.06 -16.84 -9.44
N TYR A 255 26.33 -15.55 -9.15
CA TYR A 255 27.09 -15.04 -7.98
C TYR A 255 26.23 -14.79 -6.73
N SER A 256 26.75 -14.95 -5.51
CA SER A 256 26.02 -14.70 -4.24
C SER A 256 26.62 -13.58 -3.36
N LEU A 257 25.79 -13.02 -2.46
CA LEU A 257 26.18 -12.15 -1.35
C LEU A 257 25.49 -12.60 -0.05
N ASN A 258 26.07 -12.31 1.11
CA ASN A 258 25.72 -12.99 2.37
C ASN A 258 25.31 -12.00 3.47
N GLN A 259 24.06 -12.05 3.96
CA GLN A 259 23.63 -11.43 5.22
C GLN A 259 22.41 -12.16 5.81
N ARG A 260 22.41 -12.36 7.14
CA ARG A 260 21.38 -13.09 7.90
C ARG A 260 20.55 -12.12 8.75
N LEU A 261 19.26 -12.41 8.94
CA LEU A 261 18.55 -12.48 10.24
C LEU A 261 17.06 -12.83 10.01
N PHE A 262 16.49 -13.67 10.89
CA PHE A 262 15.10 -14.14 10.86
C PHE A 262 14.32 -13.66 12.08
N GLY A 263 12.99 -13.54 11.96
CA GLY A 263 12.07 -13.30 13.06
C GLY A 263 10.78 -14.14 12.93
N HIS A 264 10.34 -14.76 14.01
CA HIS A 264 9.14 -15.62 14.06
C HIS A 264 7.88 -14.86 14.48
N VAL A 265 6.71 -15.32 14.00
CA VAL A 265 5.38 -14.87 14.44
C VAL A 265 4.81 -15.88 15.43
N ILE A 266 4.27 -15.41 16.56
CA ILE A 266 3.55 -16.23 17.54
C ILE A 266 2.07 -15.82 17.57
N TRP A 267 1.16 -16.78 17.40
CA TRP A 267 -0.25 -16.62 17.71
C TRP A 267 -0.54 -17.13 19.13
N VAL A 268 -1.07 -16.27 20.00
CA VAL A 268 -1.55 -16.70 21.33
C VAL A 268 -3.04 -17.04 21.25
N SER A 269 -3.39 -18.26 21.62
CA SER A 269 -4.78 -18.70 21.81
C SER A 269 -4.98 -19.17 23.25
N HIS A 270 -5.97 -18.59 23.94
CA HIS A 270 -6.22 -18.87 25.36
C HIS A 270 -6.93 -20.21 25.55
N ALA A 271 -6.33 -21.10 26.34
CA ALA A 271 -7.00 -22.28 26.86
C ALA A 271 -7.57 -21.99 28.25
N LEU A 272 -8.88 -22.20 28.44
CA LEU A 272 -9.51 -22.27 29.76
C LEU A 272 -9.94 -23.71 30.02
N HIS A 273 -9.29 -24.36 30.98
CA HIS A 273 -9.85 -25.56 31.62
C HIS A 273 -11.03 -25.16 32.50
N ASN A 274 -12.10 -25.94 32.45
CA ASN A 274 -13.12 -25.92 33.49
C ASN A 274 -13.52 -27.37 33.81
N HIS A 275 -13.47 -27.73 35.10
CA HIS A 275 -13.90 -29.04 35.58
C HIS A 275 -15.43 -29.15 35.63
N SER A 276 -15.89 -30.40 35.66
CA SER A 276 -17.28 -30.81 35.46
C SER A 276 -18.12 -30.89 36.75
N ASN A 277 -19.41 -31.18 36.55
CA ASN A 277 -20.48 -31.56 37.50
C ASN A 277 -21.33 -30.37 38.00
N GLY A 278 -22.67 -30.44 38.04
CA GLY A 278 -23.59 -31.47 37.54
C GLY A 278 -25.03 -31.27 38.05
N ASP A 279 -26.02 -31.45 37.17
CA ASP A 279 -27.48 -31.64 37.38
C ASP A 279 -28.31 -30.74 38.33
N GLY A 280 -29.47 -30.25 37.84
CA GLY A 280 -30.43 -29.45 38.64
C GLY A 280 -31.67 -28.94 37.87
N LYS A 281 -32.53 -29.87 37.42
CA LYS A 281 -33.68 -29.68 36.51
C LYS A 281 -34.87 -28.83 37.03
N LEU A 282 -35.60 -28.19 36.10
CA LEU A 282 -37.04 -27.74 36.13
C LEU A 282 -37.35 -26.45 36.94
N ARG A 283 -38.38 -25.61 36.63
CA ARG A 283 -39.48 -25.67 35.63
C ARG A 283 -40.03 -24.28 35.24
N GLU A 284 -40.97 -24.24 34.29
CA GLU A 284 -41.57 -23.05 33.64
C GLU A 284 -42.59 -22.26 34.50
N GLY A 285 -42.92 -21.02 34.09
CA GLY A 285 -44.07 -20.24 34.58
C GLY A 285 -44.25 -18.89 33.85
N SER A 286 -45.39 -18.67 33.20
CA SER A 286 -45.65 -17.56 32.26
C SER A 286 -46.50 -16.38 32.81
N ILE A 287 -46.46 -15.25 32.11
CA ILE A 287 -47.15 -13.97 32.38
C ILE A 287 -48.63 -14.01 31.93
N PRO A 288 -49.57 -13.31 32.62
CA PRO A 288 -50.36 -12.21 32.00
C PRO A 288 -50.54 -10.99 32.97
N LEU A 289 -50.42 -9.71 32.57
CA LEU A 289 -51.23 -8.84 31.68
C LEU A 289 -52.44 -8.11 32.32
N ASN A 290 -52.70 -6.88 31.82
CA ASN A 290 -53.73 -5.89 32.19
C ASN A 290 -53.48 -5.13 33.52
N GLY A 291 -53.71 -3.81 33.67
CA GLY A 291 -54.21 -2.77 32.75
C GLY A 291 -55.20 -1.83 33.46
N VAL A 292 -55.23 -0.52 33.13
CA VAL A 292 -56.34 0.49 33.25
C VAL A 292 -55.81 1.93 33.40
N ASP A 293 -56.40 2.86 32.64
CA ASP A 293 -56.12 4.31 32.63
C ASP A 293 -56.70 5.10 33.83
N LYS A 294 -56.09 6.27 34.13
CA LYS A 294 -56.78 7.60 34.17
C LYS A 294 -55.86 8.79 34.49
N LYS A 295 -56.04 9.89 33.74
CA LYS A 295 -55.72 11.31 34.06
C LYS A 295 -57.01 12.00 34.58
N PRO A 296 -57.05 13.27 35.06
CA PRO A 296 -56.02 14.35 35.13
C PRO A 296 -55.62 14.66 36.61
N THR A 297 -55.03 15.78 37.06
CA THR A 297 -54.84 17.16 36.53
C THR A 297 -53.52 17.79 37.05
N ALA A 298 -53.40 19.13 37.13
CA ALA A 298 -52.19 19.89 37.49
C ALA A 298 -52.39 20.81 38.71
N VAL A 299 -51.32 21.07 39.46
CA VAL A 299 -50.94 22.36 40.10
C VAL A 299 -49.41 22.39 40.25
N ASP A 300 -48.77 23.56 40.19
CA ASP A 300 -47.33 23.79 40.38
C ASP A 300 -46.85 23.60 41.84
N ALA A 301 -45.58 23.18 42.00
CA ALA A 301 -44.74 23.47 43.17
C ALA A 301 -43.25 23.31 42.82
N GLU A 302 -42.43 24.30 43.20
CA GLU A 302 -40.97 24.17 43.19
C GLU A 302 -40.53 23.22 44.32
N GLU A 303 -39.63 22.27 44.07
CA GLU A 303 -38.97 21.58 45.18
C GLU A 303 -37.53 21.15 44.89
N SER A 304 -36.69 21.30 45.91
CA SER A 304 -35.27 21.02 45.90
C SER A 304 -34.98 19.51 45.90
N HIS A 305 -34.36 18.98 44.85
CA HIS A 305 -33.93 17.58 44.85
C HIS A 305 -32.59 17.36 45.58
N GLN A 306 -32.71 17.07 46.88
CA GLN A 306 -31.73 16.24 47.57
C GLN A 306 -31.63 14.87 46.88
N THR A 307 -30.40 14.40 46.66
CA THR A 307 -30.13 13.18 45.88
C THR A 307 -30.42 11.92 46.69
N ILE A 308 -31.45 11.17 46.33
CA ILE A 308 -31.70 9.83 46.89
C ILE A 308 -30.72 8.83 46.25
N GLN A 309 -29.83 8.26 47.07
CA GLN A 309 -28.96 7.17 46.63
C GLN A 309 -29.77 5.86 46.48
N ILE A 310 -29.96 5.40 45.24
CA ILE A 310 -30.37 4.03 44.95
C ILE A 310 -29.13 3.24 44.52
N GLY A 311 -28.66 2.37 45.41
CA GLY A 311 -27.44 1.59 45.18
C GLY A 311 -27.61 0.49 44.14
N THR A 312 -27.07 0.68 42.94
CA THR A 312 -26.99 -0.34 41.89
C THR A 312 -25.73 -1.20 42.05
N LYS A 313 -25.84 -2.30 42.80
CA LYS A 313 -24.86 -3.39 42.76
C LYS A 313 -24.93 -4.13 41.43
N ASN A 314 -24.19 -3.64 40.43
CA ASN A 314 -23.58 -4.40 39.34
C ASN A 314 -22.69 -3.46 38.51
N ALA A 315 -21.61 -2.98 39.12
CA ALA A 315 -20.57 -2.28 38.38
C ALA A 315 -19.81 -3.28 37.51
N SER A 316 -19.74 -3.02 36.20
CA SER A 316 -18.66 -3.54 35.37
C SER A 316 -17.31 -3.08 35.96
N PRO A 317 -16.22 -3.86 35.78
CA PRO A 317 -14.92 -3.46 36.33
C PRO A 317 -14.55 -2.06 35.82
N GLU A 318 -14.32 -1.13 36.75
CA GLU A 318 -14.12 0.28 36.42
C GLU A 318 -13.02 0.44 35.36
N ARG A 319 -13.39 1.08 34.25
CA ARG A 319 -12.51 1.33 33.12
C ARG A 319 -11.39 2.27 33.59
N LYS A 320 -10.23 1.71 33.97
CA LYS A 320 -9.00 2.47 34.27
C LYS A 320 -8.53 3.17 33.00
N TRP A 321 -9.11 4.35 32.75
CA TRP A 321 -8.88 5.21 31.61
C TRP A 321 -8.73 6.64 32.10
N ILE A 322 -7.65 7.30 31.69
CA ILE A 322 -7.45 8.73 31.95
C ILE A 322 -7.82 9.49 30.68
N ARG A 323 -8.76 10.43 30.81
CA ARG A 323 -9.25 11.26 29.70
C ARG A 323 -8.12 12.14 29.11
N PRO A 324 -8.00 12.27 27.78
CA PRO A 324 -6.95 13.08 27.15
C PRO A 324 -7.18 14.60 27.31
N ASP A 325 -8.41 15.00 27.65
CA ASP A 325 -8.93 16.37 27.66
C ASP A 325 -9.15 16.96 29.07
N LEU A 326 -8.58 16.35 30.11
CA LEU A 326 -8.60 16.98 31.44
C LEU A 326 -7.79 18.29 31.41
N PRO A 327 -8.22 19.36 32.10
CA PRO A 327 -7.45 20.59 32.21
C PRO A 327 -6.01 20.35 32.69
N SER A 328 -5.07 21.12 32.13
CA SER A 328 -3.67 21.05 32.53
C SER A 328 -3.48 21.45 34.00
N ARG A 329 -2.59 20.74 34.69
CA ARG A 329 -2.15 21.08 36.06
C ARG A 329 -0.80 21.81 36.06
N CYS A 330 -0.31 22.22 34.90
CA CYS A 330 0.95 22.96 34.76
C CYS A 330 0.78 24.38 35.31
N THR A 331 1.66 24.79 36.23
CA THR A 331 1.68 26.13 36.86
C THR A 331 2.61 27.11 36.15
N TRP A 332 3.11 26.77 34.95
CA TRP A 332 3.92 27.69 34.15
C TRP A 332 3.14 28.98 33.87
N THR A 333 3.82 30.11 34.04
CA THR A 333 3.32 31.45 33.71
C THR A 333 4.46 32.26 33.10
N LEU A 334 4.15 33.19 32.21
CA LEU A 334 5.16 34.03 31.57
C LEU A 334 5.84 34.92 32.61
N GLY A 335 7.18 34.84 32.69
CA GLY A 335 7.99 35.59 33.67
C GLY A 335 8.34 34.82 34.94
N ALA A 336 7.83 33.60 35.14
CA ALA A 336 8.30 32.71 36.21
C ALA A 336 9.78 32.31 35.99
N SER A 337 10.51 32.04 37.08
CA SER A 337 11.91 31.59 36.98
C SER A 337 11.99 30.18 36.39
N GLY A 338 12.90 29.98 35.44
CA GLY A 338 13.19 28.64 34.90
C GLY A 338 13.68 27.65 35.98
N ALA A 339 14.22 28.15 37.09
CA ALA A 339 14.65 27.34 38.23
C ALA A 339 13.48 26.71 39.02
N ASP A 340 12.28 27.30 38.94
CA ASP A 340 11.09 26.83 39.67
C ASP A 340 10.33 25.73 38.88
N SER A 341 10.79 25.40 37.67
CA SER A 341 10.18 24.36 36.84
C SER A 341 10.41 22.96 37.45
N PRO A 342 9.36 22.17 37.74
CA PRO A 342 9.52 20.79 38.19
C PRO A 342 9.94 19.85 37.04
N HIS A 343 10.01 20.35 35.80
CA HIS A 343 10.33 19.57 34.62
C HIS A 343 11.83 19.62 34.30
N LYS A 344 12.42 18.46 34.03
CA LYS A 344 13.80 18.37 33.58
C LYS A 344 13.95 19.03 32.20
N GLN A 345 14.68 20.14 32.13
CA GLN A 345 15.12 20.71 30.86
C GLN A 345 16.29 19.88 30.29
N VAL A 346 16.27 19.64 28.98
CA VAL A 346 17.33 18.95 28.24
C VAL A 346 18.06 19.99 27.37
N PRO A 347 19.34 20.31 27.64
CA PRO A 347 20.07 21.25 26.80
C PRO A 347 20.34 20.67 25.42
N ARG A 348 20.33 21.53 24.39
CA ARG A 348 20.75 21.14 23.03
C ARG A 348 22.23 20.76 23.04
N ASN A 349 22.53 19.52 22.66
CA ASN A 349 23.89 19.02 22.51
C ASN A 349 24.28 19.01 21.03
N VAL A 350 25.53 19.37 20.73
CA VAL A 350 26.07 19.25 19.36
C VAL A 350 26.20 17.77 19.01
N ALA A 351 25.63 17.34 17.89
CA ALA A 351 25.72 15.97 17.42
C ALA A 351 27.18 15.54 17.17
N PRO A 352 27.61 14.33 17.60
CA PRO A 352 28.95 13.83 17.32
C PRO A 352 29.12 13.52 15.83
N THR A 353 30.37 13.59 15.33
CA THR A 353 30.70 13.31 13.92
C THR A 353 30.24 11.94 13.43
N ILE A 354 30.27 10.94 14.31
CA ILE A 354 29.70 9.60 14.08
C ILE A 354 28.54 9.46 15.07
N LEU A 355 27.32 9.34 14.55
CA LEU A 355 26.12 9.18 15.37
C LEU A 355 26.09 7.77 15.99
N PRO A 356 25.90 7.62 17.32
CA PRO A 356 25.84 6.31 17.97
C PRO A 356 24.71 5.40 17.44
N ASN A 357 23.60 6.01 17.02
CA ASN A 357 22.47 5.37 16.36
C ASN A 357 21.62 6.45 15.66
N ILE A 358 20.60 6.03 14.92
CA ILE A 358 19.75 6.91 14.10
C ILE A 358 18.90 7.91 14.91
N LEU A 359 18.65 7.68 16.20
CA LEU A 359 17.87 8.60 17.04
C LEU A 359 18.62 9.92 17.28
N HIS A 360 19.96 9.91 17.23
CA HIS A 360 20.76 11.14 17.26
C HIS A 360 20.65 11.98 15.97
N ARG A 361 19.87 11.56 14.97
CA ARG A 361 19.47 12.37 13.81
C ARG A 361 18.08 13.01 13.95
N ILE A 362 17.50 12.95 15.15
CA ILE A 362 16.28 13.69 15.51
C ILE A 362 16.70 15.05 16.09
N GLY A 363 16.16 16.14 15.56
CA GLY A 363 16.57 17.50 15.85
C GLY A 363 17.53 18.09 14.80
N ASP A 364 18.00 19.32 15.07
CA ASP A 364 18.88 20.09 14.17
C ASP A 364 18.32 20.19 12.74
N THR A 365 17.01 20.45 12.63
CA THR A 365 16.31 20.51 11.35
C THR A 365 16.59 21.84 10.64
N PRO A 366 16.67 21.87 9.30
CA PRO A 366 17.04 23.08 8.58
C PRO A 366 15.93 24.13 8.63
N LEU A 367 16.33 25.40 8.70
CA LEU A 367 15.47 26.56 8.53
C LEU A 367 15.74 27.16 7.15
N VAL A 368 14.77 27.03 6.24
CA VAL A 368 14.94 27.30 4.81
C VAL A 368 14.14 28.54 4.41
N ARG A 369 14.75 29.48 3.68
CA ARG A 369 14.04 30.65 3.14
C ARG A 369 13.12 30.25 1.99
N ILE A 370 11.88 30.75 2.02
CA ILE A 370 10.88 30.63 0.96
C ILE A 370 11.03 31.82 0.00
N ASN A 371 11.16 31.59 -1.30
CA ASN A 371 11.68 32.61 -2.25
C ASN A 371 10.71 33.03 -3.35
N LYS A 372 9.80 32.15 -3.76
CA LYS A 372 8.78 32.38 -4.82
C LYS A 372 7.41 32.62 -4.21
N ILE A 373 6.99 31.81 -3.24
CA ILE A 373 5.64 31.89 -2.64
C ILE A 373 5.35 33.29 -2.06
N PRO A 374 6.21 33.90 -1.21
CA PRO A 374 6.00 35.27 -0.71
C PRO A 374 5.75 36.30 -1.80
N LYS A 375 6.47 36.21 -2.94
CA LYS A 375 6.33 37.13 -4.07
C LYS A 375 5.00 36.95 -4.78
N ALA A 376 4.55 35.70 -4.95
CA ALA A 376 3.25 35.38 -5.54
C ALA A 376 2.07 35.90 -4.70
N PHE A 377 2.23 35.98 -3.37
CA PHE A 377 1.24 36.50 -2.42
C PHE A 377 1.46 37.97 -2.01
N GLY A 378 2.45 38.67 -2.60
CA GLY A 378 2.72 40.10 -2.35
C GLY A 378 3.30 40.43 -0.96
N LEU A 379 3.88 39.44 -0.27
CA LEU A 379 4.47 39.63 1.06
C LEU A 379 5.80 40.40 1.01
N LYS A 380 6.04 41.23 2.03
CA LYS A 380 7.24 42.06 2.17
C LYS A 380 8.24 41.54 3.20
N CYS A 381 7.79 40.73 4.16
CA CYS A 381 8.61 40.13 5.20
C CYS A 381 9.43 38.93 4.67
N GLU A 382 10.48 38.55 5.41
CA GLU A 382 11.17 37.28 5.18
C GLU A 382 10.30 36.12 5.70
N LEU A 383 10.03 35.13 4.83
CA LEU A 383 9.30 33.90 5.19
C LEU A 383 10.26 32.72 5.20
N LEU A 384 10.33 32.01 6.34
CA LEU A 384 11.18 30.85 6.55
C LEU A 384 10.34 29.61 6.91
N ALA A 385 10.77 28.44 6.45
CA ALA A 385 10.20 27.15 6.80
C ALA A 385 11.15 26.34 7.69
N LYS A 386 10.66 25.88 8.84
CA LYS A 386 11.34 24.91 9.72
C LYS A 386 10.96 23.50 9.25
N CYS A 387 11.88 22.83 8.58
CA CYS A 387 11.62 21.60 7.84
C CYS A 387 11.76 20.35 8.72
N GLU A 388 10.75 20.09 9.55
CA GLU A 388 10.73 18.97 10.50
C GLU A 388 10.62 17.58 9.85
N TYR A 389 10.36 17.53 8.55
CA TYR A 389 10.36 16.30 7.76
C TYR A 389 11.75 15.72 7.48
N PHE A 390 12.84 16.40 7.88
CA PHE A 390 14.22 15.89 7.85
C PHE A 390 14.64 15.08 9.10
N ASN A 391 13.78 14.98 10.13
CA ASN A 391 14.02 14.07 11.25
C ASN A 391 14.04 12.60 10.75
N ALA A 392 14.68 11.71 11.50
CA ALA A 392 14.95 10.32 11.11
C ALA A 392 13.72 9.48 10.68
N GLY A 393 12.59 9.61 11.37
CA GLY A 393 11.32 8.96 11.04
C GLY A 393 10.52 9.72 9.97
N GLY A 394 10.95 10.92 9.61
CA GLY A 394 10.37 11.79 8.58
C GLY A 394 9.33 12.78 9.11
N SER A 395 9.32 13.09 10.42
CA SER A 395 8.33 14.01 11.00
C SER A 395 8.79 14.75 12.28
N VAL A 396 8.09 15.84 12.59
CA VAL A 396 8.18 16.59 13.87
C VAL A 396 7.91 15.72 15.11
N LYS A 397 7.19 14.61 14.95
CA LYS A 397 6.78 13.76 16.07
C LYS A 397 7.92 12.88 16.58
N ASP A 398 8.95 12.66 15.77
CA ASP A 398 10.13 11.90 16.15
C ASP A 398 10.79 12.49 17.42
N ARG A 399 10.78 13.83 17.56
CA ARG A 399 11.23 14.56 18.75
C ARG A 399 10.48 14.16 20.01
N ILE A 400 9.15 14.10 19.94
CA ILE A 400 8.32 13.79 21.10
C ILE A 400 8.37 12.32 21.44
N SER A 401 8.47 11.44 20.43
CA SER A 401 8.63 10.01 20.61
C SER A 401 9.92 9.68 21.35
N LEU A 402 11.06 10.26 20.94
CA LEU A 402 12.33 10.11 21.65
C LEU A 402 12.24 10.65 23.08
N ARG A 403 11.76 11.90 23.25
CA ARG A 403 11.70 12.55 24.57
C ARG A 403 10.78 11.82 25.56
N MET A 404 9.62 11.34 25.11
CA MET A 404 8.69 10.56 25.96
C MET A 404 9.32 9.24 26.42
N VAL A 405 10.09 8.56 25.55
CA VAL A 405 10.79 7.32 25.91
C VAL A 405 11.95 7.61 26.86
N GLU A 406 12.81 8.59 26.57
CA GLU A 406 13.96 8.93 27.42
C GLU A 406 13.56 9.38 28.83
N ASP A 407 12.49 10.17 28.97
CA ASP A 407 12.02 10.58 30.29
C ASP A 407 11.28 9.45 31.04
N ALA A 408 10.64 8.50 30.34
CA ALA A 408 10.08 7.29 30.94
C ALA A 408 11.17 6.29 31.41
N GLU A 409 12.23 6.10 30.61
CA GLU A 409 13.45 5.37 30.99
C GLU A 409 14.08 5.99 32.24
N ARG A 410 14.31 7.32 32.22
CA ARG A 410 14.93 8.08 33.32
C ARG A 410 14.10 8.03 34.61
N ALA A 411 12.78 7.99 34.50
CA ALA A 411 11.87 7.83 35.64
C ALA A 411 11.77 6.37 36.15
N GLY A 412 12.43 5.41 35.50
CA GLY A 412 12.33 3.98 35.84
C GLY A 412 10.96 3.37 35.54
N LEU A 413 10.12 4.05 34.75
CA LEU A 413 8.80 3.57 34.33
C LEU A 413 8.93 2.51 33.23
N LEU A 414 9.87 2.71 32.29
CA LEU A 414 10.09 1.85 31.14
C LEU A 414 11.35 1.00 31.32
N LYS A 415 11.20 -0.32 31.30
CA LYS A 415 12.27 -1.31 31.51
C LYS A 415 12.61 -2.03 30.19
N PRO A 416 13.85 -2.49 29.95
CA PRO A 416 14.21 -3.16 28.70
C PRO A 416 13.28 -4.33 28.36
N GLY A 417 12.74 -4.36 27.14
CA GLY A 417 11.75 -5.36 26.71
C GLY A 417 10.29 -5.03 27.02
N ASP A 418 9.98 -3.96 27.75
CA ASP A 418 8.60 -3.49 27.97
C ASP A 418 7.87 -3.16 26.65
N THR A 419 6.54 -3.14 26.69
CA THR A 419 5.69 -2.86 25.51
C THR A 419 5.19 -1.42 25.49
N LEU A 420 5.44 -0.71 24.40
CA LEU A 420 4.88 0.63 24.13
C LEU A 420 3.59 0.52 23.32
N ILE A 421 2.50 1.11 23.83
CA ILE A 421 1.19 1.14 23.17
C ILE A 421 0.80 2.61 22.97
N GLU A 422 0.56 3.09 21.75
CA GLU A 422 0.19 4.51 21.54
C GLU A 422 -1.04 4.70 20.63
N PRO A 423 -2.06 5.46 21.09
CA PRO A 423 -3.19 5.88 20.25
C PRO A 423 -2.82 7.11 19.40
N THR A 424 -2.75 6.96 18.07
CA THR A 424 -2.16 8.00 17.21
C THR A 424 -2.67 8.05 15.77
N SER A 425 -2.60 9.24 15.17
CA SER A 425 -2.81 9.51 13.74
C SER A 425 -1.59 9.16 12.85
N GLY A 426 -0.58 8.52 13.43
CA GLY A 426 0.44 7.75 12.72
C GLY A 426 1.87 8.26 12.90
N ASN A 427 2.13 9.57 12.79
CA ASN A 427 3.51 10.08 12.85
C ASN A 427 4.18 9.86 14.21
N THR A 428 3.47 10.07 15.32
CA THR A 428 3.98 9.71 16.67
C THR A 428 4.19 8.20 16.80
N GLY A 429 3.38 7.40 16.10
CA GLY A 429 3.56 5.95 16.04
C GLY A 429 4.82 5.57 15.28
N ILE A 430 5.13 6.22 14.15
CA ILE A 430 6.36 5.99 13.39
C ILE A 430 7.59 6.38 14.23
N GLY A 431 7.55 7.54 14.89
CA GLY A 431 8.62 7.96 15.79
C GLY A 431 8.82 7.00 16.98
N LEU A 432 7.74 6.48 17.56
CA LEU A 432 7.81 5.50 18.65
C LEU A 432 8.27 4.13 18.17
N ALA A 433 7.79 3.65 17.02
CA ALA A 433 8.23 2.39 16.42
C ALA A 433 9.72 2.43 16.05
N LEU A 434 10.21 3.55 15.49
CA LEU A 434 11.64 3.77 15.23
C LEU A 434 12.45 3.76 16.53
N THR A 435 11.96 4.45 17.57
CA THR A 435 12.62 4.50 18.89
C THR A 435 12.64 3.11 19.55
N ALA A 436 11.54 2.36 19.45
CA ALA A 436 11.38 1.01 19.96
C ALA A 436 12.30 0.00 19.25
N ALA A 437 12.38 0.05 17.92
CA ALA A 437 13.26 -0.80 17.12
C ALA A 437 14.75 -0.59 17.46
N VAL A 438 15.15 0.64 17.78
CA VAL A 438 16.55 0.96 18.17
C VAL A 438 16.85 0.59 19.63
N LYS A 439 15.90 0.78 20.55
CA LYS A 439 16.10 0.56 21.99
C LYS A 439 15.67 -0.83 22.50
N GLY A 440 15.04 -1.65 21.65
CA GLY A 440 14.61 -3.02 22.00
C GLY A 440 13.30 -3.09 22.79
N TYR A 441 12.32 -2.26 22.42
CA TYR A 441 10.96 -2.31 22.96
C TYR A 441 9.99 -2.99 21.99
N HIS A 442 8.99 -3.69 22.51
CA HIS A 442 7.82 -4.07 21.71
C HIS A 442 6.95 -2.84 21.46
N CYS A 443 6.33 -2.73 20.27
CA CYS A 443 5.56 -1.54 19.90
C CYS A 443 4.22 -1.92 19.25
N ILE A 444 3.13 -1.38 19.78
CA ILE A 444 1.75 -1.58 19.30
C ILE A 444 1.14 -0.21 19.00
N ILE A 445 0.81 0.04 17.74
CA ILE A 445 0.21 1.31 17.30
C ILE A 445 -1.28 1.13 17.05
N VAL A 446 -2.10 1.92 17.76
CA VAL A 446 -3.55 1.94 17.59
C VAL A 446 -3.96 3.16 16.77
N MET A 447 -4.52 2.95 15.58
CA MET A 447 -4.83 4.04 14.64
C MET A 447 -6.19 3.87 13.94
N PRO A 448 -6.87 4.98 13.57
CA PRO A 448 -8.07 4.92 12.73
C PRO A 448 -7.83 4.34 11.33
N GLU A 449 -8.88 3.81 10.71
CA GLU A 449 -8.85 3.28 9.34
C GLU A 449 -8.52 4.32 8.26
N LYS A 450 -8.89 5.62 8.41
CA LYS A 450 -8.63 6.65 7.38
C LYS A 450 -7.15 6.96 7.12
N MET A 451 -6.26 6.55 8.04
CA MET A 451 -4.83 6.83 7.95
C MET A 451 -4.21 6.06 6.78
N SER A 452 -3.42 6.77 5.96
CA SER A 452 -2.73 6.28 4.76
C SER A 452 -2.12 4.88 4.90
N MET A 453 -2.11 4.08 3.83
CA MET A 453 -1.45 2.76 3.88
C MET A 453 0.06 2.87 3.98
N GLU A 454 0.65 3.92 3.41
CA GLU A 454 2.07 4.24 3.46
C GLU A 454 2.59 4.30 4.92
N LYS A 455 1.80 4.85 5.85
CA LYS A 455 2.11 4.83 7.29
C LYS A 455 2.10 3.41 7.88
N VAL A 456 1.17 2.57 7.46
CA VAL A 456 1.08 1.18 7.92
C VAL A 456 2.25 0.34 7.41
N ASP A 457 2.66 0.55 6.17
CA ASP A 457 3.78 -0.20 5.59
C ASP A 457 5.11 0.21 6.23
N VAL A 458 5.30 1.51 6.53
CA VAL A 458 6.44 1.99 7.34
C VAL A 458 6.43 1.41 8.75
N LEU A 459 5.27 1.39 9.43
CA LEU A 459 5.16 0.84 10.78
C LEU A 459 5.44 -0.66 10.85
N ARG A 460 4.92 -1.42 9.87
CA ARG A 460 5.19 -2.86 9.75
C ARG A 460 6.67 -3.13 9.49
N ALA A 461 7.32 -2.32 8.64
CA ALA A 461 8.75 -2.42 8.36
C ALA A 461 9.64 -2.07 9.58
N LEU A 462 9.15 -1.21 10.48
CA LEU A 462 9.78 -0.91 11.77
C LEU A 462 9.50 -1.97 12.86
N GLY A 463 8.76 -3.04 12.54
CA GLY A 463 8.44 -4.12 13.47
C GLY A 463 7.32 -3.80 14.46
N ALA A 464 6.54 -2.74 14.24
CA ALA A 464 5.39 -2.42 15.09
C ALA A 464 4.14 -3.25 14.71
N GLU A 465 3.44 -3.74 15.72
CA GLU A 465 2.11 -4.29 15.58
C GLU A 465 1.08 -3.16 15.38
N ILE A 466 0.03 -3.43 14.60
CA ILE A 466 -0.91 -2.39 14.14
C ILE A 466 -2.34 -2.84 14.41
N VAL A 467 -3.04 -2.07 15.25
CA VAL A 467 -4.47 -2.26 15.54
C VAL A 467 -5.25 -1.12 14.89
N ARG A 468 -6.16 -1.47 13.98
CA ARG A 468 -7.06 -0.50 13.33
C ARG A 468 -8.34 -0.31 14.13
N THR A 469 -8.88 0.91 14.14
CA THR A 469 -10.18 1.24 14.75
C THR A 469 -11.10 1.99 13.79
N PRO A 470 -12.44 1.90 13.94
CA PRO A 470 -13.38 2.65 13.11
C PRO A 470 -13.12 4.15 13.15
N THR A 471 -13.15 4.81 11.99
CA THR A 471 -12.86 6.26 11.91
C THR A 471 -14.00 7.13 12.47
N SER A 472 -15.23 6.64 12.47
CA SER A 472 -16.42 7.33 12.99
C SER A 472 -16.59 7.24 14.51
N ALA A 473 -15.72 6.50 15.21
CA ALA A 473 -15.78 6.38 16.67
C ALA A 473 -15.30 7.68 17.34
N ARG A 474 -16.19 8.34 18.10
CA ARG A 474 -15.86 9.46 18.99
C ARG A 474 -14.73 9.08 19.95
N PHE A 475 -13.92 10.06 20.39
CA PHE A 475 -12.78 9.78 21.28
C PHE A 475 -13.16 9.03 22.58
N ASP A 476 -14.37 9.25 23.10
CA ASP A 476 -14.89 8.67 24.35
C ASP A 476 -15.44 7.23 24.22
N SER A 477 -15.68 6.75 22.99
CA SER A 477 -16.22 5.40 22.76
C SER A 477 -15.22 4.28 23.16
N PRO A 478 -15.71 3.08 23.53
CA PRO A 478 -14.87 1.89 23.74
C PRO A 478 -14.07 1.47 22.50
N GLU A 479 -14.60 1.73 21.31
CA GLU A 479 -14.06 1.39 20.00
C GLU A 479 -13.09 2.45 19.44
N SER A 480 -12.96 3.60 20.10
CA SER A 480 -12.03 4.66 19.71
C SER A 480 -10.58 4.17 19.82
N HIS A 481 -9.67 4.73 19.02
CA HIS A 481 -8.24 4.42 19.09
C HIS A 481 -7.65 4.63 20.49
N VAL A 482 -8.09 5.67 21.22
CA VAL A 482 -7.76 5.89 22.63
C VAL A 482 -8.34 4.78 23.51
N GLY A 483 -9.62 4.45 23.32
CA GLY A 483 -10.33 3.44 24.10
C GLY A 483 -9.75 2.03 23.97
N VAL A 484 -9.36 1.66 22.75
CA VAL A 484 -8.73 0.38 22.42
C VAL A 484 -7.30 0.31 22.95
N ALA A 485 -6.50 1.38 22.84
CA ALA A 485 -5.17 1.43 23.43
C ALA A 485 -5.22 1.19 24.96
N TRP A 486 -6.12 1.87 25.67
CA TRP A 486 -6.31 1.67 27.12
C TRP A 486 -6.81 0.27 27.48
N ARG A 487 -7.59 -0.39 26.62
CA ARG A 487 -7.96 -1.80 26.82
C ARG A 487 -6.73 -2.71 26.69
N LEU A 488 -5.97 -2.59 25.59
CA LEU A 488 -4.74 -3.37 25.36
C LEU A 488 -3.73 -3.19 26.50
N LYS A 489 -3.55 -1.97 27.00
CA LYS A 489 -2.67 -1.66 28.16
C LYS A 489 -3.11 -2.31 29.48
N ASN A 490 -4.38 -2.69 29.61
CA ASN A 490 -4.89 -3.41 30.78
C ASN A 490 -4.85 -4.94 30.58
N GLU A 491 -4.69 -5.42 29.35
CA GLU A 491 -4.61 -6.85 28.98
C GLU A 491 -3.17 -7.34 28.83
N ILE A 492 -2.23 -6.46 28.44
CA ILE A 492 -0.82 -6.78 28.18
C ILE A 492 0.04 -6.40 29.39
N PRO A 493 0.73 -7.35 30.05
CA PRO A 493 1.69 -7.07 31.13
C PRO A 493 2.85 -6.18 30.67
N ASP A 494 3.47 -5.47 31.61
CA ASP A 494 4.63 -4.59 31.36
C ASP A 494 4.45 -3.63 30.16
N SER A 495 3.21 -3.16 29.97
CA SER A 495 2.84 -2.26 28.87
C SER A 495 2.46 -0.85 29.31
N HIS A 496 2.86 0.12 28.50
CA HIS A 496 2.79 1.55 28.79
C HIS A 496 2.15 2.31 27.64
N ILE A 497 1.24 3.22 27.97
CA ILE A 497 0.83 4.29 27.06
C ILE A 497 1.59 5.54 27.48
N LEU A 498 2.37 6.10 26.57
CA LEU A 498 3.15 7.32 26.84
C LEU A 498 2.28 8.57 26.77
N ASP A 499 1.17 8.52 26.02
CA ASP A 499 0.09 9.50 25.98
C ASP A 499 0.53 10.90 25.56
N GLN A 500 0.74 11.06 24.24
CA GLN A 500 1.07 12.34 23.62
C GLN A 500 0.07 13.48 23.92
N TYR A 501 -1.16 13.22 24.39
CA TYR A 501 -2.17 14.23 24.70
C TYR A 501 -2.00 14.81 26.11
N ARG A 502 -1.32 14.07 27.00
CA ARG A 502 -1.17 14.40 28.43
C ARG A 502 0.28 14.59 28.88
N ASN A 503 1.23 13.96 28.19
CA ASN A 503 2.61 13.86 28.65
C ASN A 503 3.38 15.18 28.43
N PRO A 504 3.94 15.80 29.49
CA PRO A 504 4.67 17.07 29.37
C PRO A 504 5.90 16.94 28.46
N SER A 505 6.46 15.74 28.28
CA SER A 505 7.55 15.45 27.36
C SER A 505 7.27 15.91 25.92
N ASN A 506 6.01 15.92 25.48
CA ASN A 506 5.61 16.41 24.15
C ASN A 506 5.90 17.93 23.97
N PRO A 507 5.24 18.85 24.71
CA PRO A 507 5.57 20.27 24.62
C PRO A 507 7.01 20.58 25.07
N LEU A 508 7.57 19.84 26.04
CA LEU A 508 8.95 20.05 26.49
C LEU A 508 10.00 19.74 25.42
N ALA A 509 9.80 18.71 24.58
CA ALA A 509 10.70 18.46 23.45
C ALA A 509 10.81 19.70 22.54
N HIS A 510 9.69 20.39 22.32
CA HIS A 510 9.63 21.57 21.48
C HIS A 510 10.11 22.86 22.17
N TYR A 511 9.85 23.01 23.47
CA TYR A 511 10.34 24.10 24.31
C TYR A 511 11.87 24.06 24.49
N ASP A 512 12.42 22.87 24.77
CA ASP A 512 13.85 22.67 25.01
C ASP A 512 14.69 22.65 23.72
N THR A 513 14.15 22.12 22.60
CA THR A 513 14.93 21.92 21.36
C THR A 513 14.42 22.75 20.19
N THR A 514 13.19 22.53 19.71
CA THR A 514 12.70 23.15 18.46
C THR A 514 12.70 24.69 18.54
N ALA A 515 12.35 25.25 19.70
CA ALA A 515 12.33 26.69 19.92
C ALA A 515 13.74 27.30 20.01
N GLU A 516 14.67 26.69 20.74
CA GLU A 516 16.06 27.15 20.83
C GLU A 516 16.77 27.02 19.47
N GLU A 517 16.51 25.97 18.70
CA GLU A 517 16.97 25.86 17.30
C GLU A 517 16.47 27.03 16.44
N ILE A 518 15.19 27.39 16.53
CA ILE A 518 14.61 28.53 15.79
C ILE A 518 15.24 29.85 16.25
N LEU A 519 15.41 30.06 17.56
CA LEU A 519 16.04 31.25 18.13
C LEU A 519 17.48 31.42 17.62
N GLU A 520 18.29 30.36 17.66
CA GLU A 520 19.67 30.37 17.18
C GLU A 520 19.72 30.60 15.67
N GLN A 521 18.96 29.85 14.88
CA GLN A 521 18.91 29.98 13.42
C GLN A 521 18.39 31.36 12.95
N CYS A 522 17.59 32.03 13.76
CA CYS A 522 17.11 33.39 13.51
C CYS A 522 18.02 34.49 14.09
N GLY A 523 19.06 34.16 14.88
CA GLY A 523 19.87 35.13 15.62
C GLY A 523 19.04 35.96 16.61
N GLY A 524 18.03 35.33 17.24
CA GLY A 524 17.08 35.96 18.17
C GLY A 524 16.06 36.92 17.54
N LYS A 525 16.04 37.06 16.21
CA LYS A 525 15.15 38.00 15.49
C LYS A 525 14.01 37.27 14.78
N LEU A 526 12.82 37.31 15.38
CA LEU A 526 11.60 36.72 14.84
C LEU A 526 10.38 37.55 15.26
N ASP A 527 9.47 37.81 14.34
CA ASP A 527 8.26 38.61 14.57
C ASP A 527 7.00 37.75 14.63
N MET A 528 6.96 36.66 13.87
CA MET A 528 5.81 35.75 13.79
C MET A 528 6.23 34.29 13.70
N LEU A 529 5.45 33.40 14.34
CA LEU A 529 5.50 31.96 14.13
C LEU A 529 4.12 31.38 13.85
N VAL A 530 4.04 30.52 12.82
CA VAL A 530 2.81 29.87 12.35
C VAL A 530 2.95 28.36 12.44
N ALA A 531 2.02 27.69 13.13
CA ALA A 531 2.05 26.23 13.30
C ALA A 531 0.65 25.60 13.36
N GLY A 532 0.48 24.46 12.68
CA GLY A 532 -0.73 23.64 12.79
C GLY A 532 -0.86 22.92 14.13
N ALA A 533 -2.05 22.95 14.73
CA ALA A 533 -2.34 22.30 16.01
C ALA A 533 -2.94 20.91 15.80
N GLY A 534 -2.26 19.88 16.29
CA GLY A 534 -2.81 18.54 16.53
C GLY A 534 -3.00 18.32 18.03
N THR A 535 -2.05 17.63 18.66
CA THR A 535 -1.97 17.56 20.14
C THR A 535 -1.74 18.93 20.81
N GLY A 536 -1.39 19.96 20.06
CA GLY A 536 -1.05 21.29 20.58
C GLY A 536 0.35 21.42 21.19
N GLY A 537 1.07 20.32 21.43
CA GLY A 537 2.38 20.36 22.08
C GLY A 537 3.45 21.15 21.31
N THR A 538 3.48 21.05 19.97
CA THR A 538 4.43 21.81 19.13
C THR A 538 4.22 23.32 19.24
N ILE A 539 2.99 23.81 19.07
CA ILE A 539 2.71 25.25 19.22
C ILE A 539 2.90 25.72 20.66
N THR A 540 2.46 24.94 21.65
CA THR A 540 2.60 25.26 23.08
C THR A 540 4.07 25.38 23.50
N GLY A 541 4.88 24.37 23.21
CA GLY A 541 6.30 24.36 23.60
C GLY A 541 7.09 25.49 22.95
N ILE A 542 6.87 25.71 21.65
CA ILE A 542 7.52 26.79 20.92
C ILE A 542 7.04 28.17 21.43
N ALA A 543 5.73 28.39 21.53
CA ALA A 543 5.17 29.68 21.95
C ALA A 543 5.62 30.08 23.36
N ARG A 544 5.60 29.15 24.33
CA ARG A 544 6.09 29.41 25.69
C ARG A 544 7.54 29.90 25.69
N LYS A 545 8.45 29.19 25.00
CA LYS A 545 9.86 29.59 24.92
C LYS A 545 10.07 30.89 24.14
N LEU A 546 9.35 31.09 23.04
CA LEU A 546 9.50 32.30 22.24
C LEU A 546 8.90 33.53 22.92
N LYS A 547 7.81 33.43 23.69
CA LYS A 547 7.29 34.53 24.52
C LYS A 547 8.27 34.91 25.64
N GLU A 548 8.99 33.95 26.23
CA GLU A 548 10.06 34.22 27.22
C GLU A 548 11.26 34.98 26.61
N ARG A 549 11.63 34.69 25.36
CA ARG A 549 12.89 35.17 24.73
C ARG A 549 12.70 36.32 23.74
N CYS A 550 11.51 36.41 23.13
CA CYS A 550 11.10 37.37 22.10
C CYS A 550 9.67 37.87 22.44
N PRO A 551 9.47 38.71 23.47
CA PRO A 551 8.14 38.97 24.04
C PRO A 551 7.11 39.56 23.06
N ASN A 552 7.57 40.26 22.02
CA ASN A 552 6.72 40.86 20.99
C ASN A 552 6.35 39.90 19.83
N ILE A 553 6.74 38.62 19.90
CA ILE A 553 6.40 37.63 18.87
C ILE A 553 4.89 37.40 18.79
N LYS A 554 4.36 37.30 17.58
CA LYS A 554 3.00 36.83 17.31
C LYS A 554 2.98 35.33 16.98
N ILE A 555 2.16 34.59 17.71
CA ILE A 555 1.94 33.15 17.56
C ILE A 555 0.61 32.93 16.86
N VAL A 556 0.63 32.24 15.72
CA VAL A 556 -0.54 31.93 14.91
C VAL A 556 -0.79 30.43 14.92
N GLY A 557 -1.89 30.01 15.54
CA GLY A 557 -2.38 28.64 15.51
C GLY A 557 -3.18 28.37 14.24
N VAL A 558 -3.03 27.18 13.67
CA VAL A 558 -3.78 26.76 12.48
C VAL A 558 -4.54 25.47 12.78
N ASP A 559 -5.84 25.47 12.48
CA ASP A 559 -6.77 24.40 12.88
C ASP A 559 -7.76 24.11 11.74
N PRO A 560 -8.00 22.84 11.35
CA PRO A 560 -8.87 22.54 10.22
C PRO A 560 -10.36 22.83 10.52
N GLU A 561 -11.12 23.16 9.48
CA GLU A 561 -12.58 23.12 9.52
C GLU A 561 -13.06 21.74 10.02
N GLY A 562 -13.91 21.74 11.05
CA GLY A 562 -14.41 20.52 11.71
C GLY A 562 -13.66 20.11 12.97
N SER A 563 -12.57 20.80 13.31
CA SER A 563 -11.92 20.76 14.62
C SER A 563 -12.42 21.90 15.53
N ILE A 564 -12.28 21.72 16.85
CA ILE A 564 -12.68 22.67 17.90
C ILE A 564 -11.50 23.29 18.67
N LEU A 565 -10.26 23.17 18.19
CA LEU A 565 -9.09 23.62 18.96
C LEU A 565 -8.98 25.15 19.02
N ALA A 566 -9.45 25.84 17.99
CA ALA A 566 -9.25 27.26 17.80
C ALA A 566 -10.12 28.14 18.70
N GLU A 567 -9.65 29.36 18.96
CA GLU A 567 -10.37 30.40 19.72
C GLU A 567 -10.47 31.70 18.89
N PRO A 568 -11.55 32.48 19.01
CA PRO A 568 -12.74 32.24 19.85
C PRO A 568 -13.70 31.20 19.23
N GLU A 569 -14.54 30.58 20.05
CA GLU A 569 -15.36 29.40 19.67
C GLU A 569 -16.27 29.63 18.44
N GLU A 570 -16.63 30.88 18.15
CA GLU A 570 -17.42 31.25 16.97
C GLU A 570 -16.80 30.76 15.65
N ILE A 571 -15.47 30.69 15.54
CA ILE A 571 -14.78 30.27 14.31
C ILE A 571 -14.78 28.75 14.11
N ASN A 572 -15.19 27.97 15.11
CA ASN A 572 -15.33 26.51 15.00
C ASN A 572 -16.68 26.08 14.41
N LYS A 573 -17.63 27.01 14.21
CA LYS A 573 -18.96 26.73 13.66
C LYS A 573 -18.86 26.32 12.19
N THR A 574 -19.12 25.04 11.90
CA THR A 574 -19.17 24.50 10.53
C THR A 574 -20.05 23.24 10.47
N ASP A 575 -20.63 22.98 9.29
CA ASP A 575 -21.37 21.75 9.01
C ASP A 575 -20.45 20.55 8.69
N LYS A 576 -19.15 20.81 8.44
CA LYS A 576 -18.15 19.77 8.15
C LYS A 576 -17.55 19.23 9.45
N THR A 577 -17.71 17.94 9.71
CA THR A 577 -17.07 17.24 10.85
C THR A 577 -15.94 16.29 10.43
N GLN A 578 -15.67 16.20 9.12
CA GLN A 578 -14.63 15.33 8.55
C GLN A 578 -13.82 16.11 7.51
N TYR A 579 -12.52 15.82 7.49
CA TYR A 579 -11.50 16.40 6.61
C TYR A 579 -10.43 15.35 6.28
N GLU A 580 -9.81 15.53 5.12
CA GLU A 580 -8.82 14.62 4.53
C GLU A 580 -7.38 14.92 4.99
N VAL A 581 -7.07 16.16 5.38
CA VAL A 581 -5.77 16.52 5.97
C VAL A 581 -5.51 15.69 7.24
N GLU A 582 -4.29 15.20 7.40
CA GLU A 582 -3.90 14.33 8.52
C GLU A 582 -2.91 15.01 9.47
N GLY A 583 -3.07 14.78 10.78
CA GLY A 583 -2.09 15.14 11.81
C GLY A 583 -2.36 16.44 12.59
N ILE A 584 -3.42 17.17 12.23
CA ILE A 584 -3.92 18.37 12.88
C ILE A 584 -5.44 18.25 13.12
N GLY A 585 -5.96 19.02 14.08
CA GLY A 585 -7.36 19.04 14.49
C GLY A 585 -7.81 17.86 15.38
N TYR A 586 -8.72 18.14 16.32
CA TYR A 586 -9.36 17.17 17.22
C TYR A 586 -10.78 17.60 17.63
N ASP A 587 -11.58 16.63 18.09
CA ASP A 587 -12.93 16.79 18.67
C ASP A 587 -12.92 17.03 20.20
N PHE A 588 -11.73 17.24 20.78
CA PHE A 588 -11.49 17.57 22.18
C PHE A 588 -10.25 18.46 22.30
N ILE A 589 -10.08 19.15 23.44
CA ILE A 589 -8.89 19.98 23.73
C ILE A 589 -7.85 19.14 24.48
N PRO A 590 -6.66 18.83 23.92
CA PRO A 590 -5.65 18.02 24.61
C PRO A 590 -5.07 18.73 25.84
N THR A 591 -4.77 17.97 26.90
CA THR A 591 -4.18 18.49 28.16
C THR A 591 -2.88 19.28 27.94
N VAL A 592 -2.09 18.95 26.91
CA VAL A 592 -0.82 19.62 26.57
C VAL A 592 -0.96 20.86 25.66
N LEU A 593 -2.18 21.19 25.20
CA LEU A 593 -2.44 22.41 24.44
C LEU A 593 -2.69 23.59 25.40
N ASP A 594 -1.76 24.53 25.43
CA ASP A 594 -1.96 25.83 26.06
C ASP A 594 -2.41 26.84 25.00
N ARG A 595 -3.70 27.20 25.00
CA ARG A 595 -4.23 28.18 24.05
C ARG A 595 -3.89 29.62 24.44
N SER A 596 -3.56 29.88 25.71
CA SER A 596 -3.28 31.24 26.21
C SER A 596 -2.01 31.88 25.63
N VAL A 597 -1.12 31.08 25.05
CA VAL A 597 0.11 31.53 24.37
C VAL A 597 -0.05 31.68 22.86
N VAL A 598 -1.26 31.48 22.31
CA VAL A 598 -1.59 31.66 20.89
C VAL A 598 -2.33 32.99 20.71
N ASP A 599 -1.74 33.93 19.96
CA ASP A 599 -2.30 35.28 19.81
C ASP A 599 -3.46 35.35 18.82
N SER A 600 -3.53 34.41 17.87
CA SER A 600 -4.60 34.34 16.87
C SER A 600 -4.69 32.95 16.23
N TRP A 601 -5.88 32.58 15.78
CA TRP A 601 -6.13 31.32 15.08
C TRP A 601 -6.59 31.54 13.64
N TYR A 602 -6.17 30.65 12.74
CA TYR A 602 -6.62 30.56 11.35
C TYR A 602 -7.33 29.22 11.14
N LYS A 603 -8.57 29.25 10.63
CA LYS A 603 -9.29 28.04 10.20
C LYS A 603 -8.96 27.74 8.75
N SER A 604 -8.54 26.50 8.48
CA SER A 604 -8.13 26.05 7.16
C SER A 604 -9.00 24.93 6.59
N ASN A 605 -9.16 24.86 5.28
CA ASN A 605 -9.80 23.73 4.60
C ASN A 605 -8.79 22.80 3.86
N ASP A 606 -9.29 21.65 3.41
CA ASP A 606 -8.49 20.67 2.67
C ASP A 606 -7.95 21.20 1.33
N GLU A 607 -8.77 21.97 0.58
CA GLU A 607 -8.45 22.43 -0.77
C GLU A 607 -7.25 23.39 -0.77
N GLU A 608 -7.26 24.42 0.08
CA GLU A 608 -6.13 25.35 0.21
C GLU A 608 -4.88 24.63 0.74
N SER A 609 -5.06 23.67 1.67
CA SER A 609 -3.98 22.94 2.31
C SER A 609 -3.21 22.07 1.30
N PHE A 610 -3.93 21.32 0.46
CA PHE A 610 -3.30 20.46 -0.53
C PHE A 610 -2.73 21.24 -1.72
N ASN A 611 -3.42 22.28 -2.19
CA ASN A 611 -2.90 23.13 -3.26
C ASN A 611 -1.65 23.90 -2.81
N MET A 612 -1.61 24.42 -1.57
CA MET A 612 -0.40 25.01 -1.00
C MET A 612 0.73 23.98 -0.78
N SER A 613 0.40 22.74 -0.38
CA SER A 613 1.41 21.66 -0.28
C SER A 613 2.04 21.36 -1.63
N ARG A 614 1.24 21.28 -2.70
CA ARG A 614 1.73 21.08 -4.08
C ARG A 614 2.52 22.30 -4.58
N MET A 615 2.17 23.51 -4.14
CA MET A 615 2.91 24.74 -4.43
C MET A 615 4.29 24.75 -3.74
N LEU A 616 4.38 24.33 -2.47
CA LEU A 616 5.66 24.16 -1.76
C LEU A 616 6.60 23.17 -2.47
N ILE A 617 6.05 22.05 -2.95
CA ILE A 617 6.80 21.04 -3.72
C ILE A 617 7.28 21.62 -5.05
N ARG A 618 6.37 22.20 -5.85
CA ARG A 618 6.66 22.68 -7.21
C ARG A 618 7.57 23.91 -7.24
N ASP A 619 7.30 24.87 -6.36
CA ASP A 619 7.88 26.21 -6.47
C ASP A 619 9.11 26.37 -5.57
N GLU A 620 9.19 25.68 -4.42
CA GLU A 620 10.33 25.75 -3.49
C GLU A 620 11.13 24.44 -3.39
N GLY A 621 10.65 23.33 -3.97
CA GLY A 621 11.32 22.02 -3.89
C GLY A 621 11.17 21.32 -2.54
N LEU A 622 10.24 21.75 -1.69
CA LEU A 622 10.08 21.25 -0.33
C LEU A 622 9.11 20.05 -0.32
N LEU A 623 9.64 18.84 -0.12
CA LEU A 623 8.91 17.58 -0.19
C LEU A 623 8.09 17.27 1.08
N CYS A 624 7.19 18.19 1.44
CA CYS A 624 6.41 18.19 2.68
C CYS A 624 4.96 17.68 2.51
N GLY A 625 4.35 17.22 3.62
CA GLY A 625 2.98 16.69 3.70
C GLY A 625 1.87 17.75 3.84
N GLY A 626 0.61 17.30 3.84
CA GLY A 626 -0.58 18.16 3.75
C GLY A 626 -0.68 19.25 4.82
N SER A 627 -0.36 18.92 6.08
CA SER A 627 -0.36 19.87 7.20
C SER A 627 0.70 20.98 7.08
N SER A 628 1.71 20.78 6.24
CA SER A 628 2.72 21.80 5.91
C SER A 628 2.14 22.87 4.97
N GLY A 629 1.33 22.46 3.99
CA GLY A 629 0.56 23.38 3.17
C GLY A 629 -0.52 24.11 3.96
N THR A 630 -1.19 23.44 4.91
CA THR A 630 -2.09 24.10 5.87
C THR A 630 -1.41 25.25 6.62
N ALA A 631 -0.24 24.97 7.24
CA ALA A 631 0.51 25.99 7.97
C ALA A 631 0.99 27.13 7.06
N MET A 632 1.40 26.83 5.83
CA MET A 632 1.84 27.82 4.86
C MET A 632 0.68 28.67 4.30
N ALA A 633 -0.51 28.09 4.09
CA ALA A 633 -1.71 28.81 3.64
C ALA A 633 -2.17 29.84 4.68
N ALA A 634 -2.14 29.47 5.97
CA ALA A 634 -2.34 30.41 7.06
C ALA A 634 -1.22 31.49 7.09
N ALA A 635 0.04 31.09 6.93
CA ALA A 635 1.17 32.01 7.00
C ALA A 635 1.14 33.08 5.90
N VAL A 636 0.82 32.74 4.65
CA VAL A 636 0.71 33.75 3.57
C VAL A 636 -0.46 34.70 3.73
N ASN A 637 -1.42 34.39 4.61
CA ASN A 637 -2.50 35.30 4.99
C ASN A 637 -2.14 36.13 6.23
N ALA A 638 -1.63 35.51 7.29
CA ALA A 638 -1.25 36.20 8.53
C ALA A 638 -0.08 37.18 8.32
N ALA A 639 0.95 36.77 7.57
CA ALA A 639 2.15 37.57 7.34
C ALA A 639 1.94 38.83 6.48
N LYS A 640 0.73 39.07 5.94
CA LYS A 640 0.38 40.30 5.19
C LYS A 640 0.47 41.57 6.03
N GLU A 641 0.36 41.46 7.36
CA GLU A 641 0.53 42.59 8.29
C GLU A 641 2.01 42.94 8.55
N LEU A 642 2.93 42.03 8.24
CA LEU A 642 4.36 42.21 8.49
C LEU A 642 5.04 43.07 7.42
N LYS A 643 6.01 43.85 7.87
CA LYS A 643 6.76 44.81 7.06
C LYS A 643 8.07 44.19 6.54
N GLU A 644 8.69 44.91 5.61
CA GLU A 644 10.05 44.59 5.17
C GLU A 644 11.03 44.60 6.35
N GLY A 645 11.97 43.65 6.37
CA GLY A 645 12.90 43.44 7.48
C GLY A 645 12.36 42.61 8.65
N GLN A 646 11.04 42.37 8.75
CA GLN A 646 10.45 41.44 9.71
C GLN A 646 10.49 39.99 9.19
N ARG A 647 10.34 39.02 10.10
CA ARG A 647 10.47 37.59 9.81
C ARG A 647 9.32 36.75 10.36
N CYS A 648 8.76 35.90 9.50
CA CYS A 648 7.80 34.86 9.85
C CYS A 648 8.41 33.46 9.67
N VAL A 649 8.27 32.59 10.67
CA VAL A 649 8.67 31.17 10.61
C VAL A 649 7.44 30.27 10.56
N VAL A 650 7.43 29.31 9.64
CA VAL A 650 6.35 28.32 9.46
C VAL A 650 6.89 26.93 9.77
N ILE A 651 6.18 26.15 10.59
CA ILE A 651 6.54 24.75 10.86
C ILE A 651 5.98 23.85 9.75
N LEU A 652 6.84 23.07 9.08
CA LEU A 652 6.44 22.07 8.07
C LEU A 652 6.56 20.65 8.66
N PRO A 653 5.47 20.02 9.14
CA PRO A 653 5.57 18.92 10.11
C PRO A 653 6.10 17.58 9.61
N ASP A 654 5.82 17.17 8.37
CA ASP A 654 6.17 15.83 7.86
C ASP A 654 6.35 15.78 6.33
N SER A 655 6.79 14.63 5.81
CA SER A 655 7.19 14.44 4.40
C SER A 655 6.05 13.93 3.51
N ILE A 656 6.20 14.10 2.18
CA ILE A 656 5.29 13.50 1.17
C ILE A 656 5.15 11.98 1.26
N ARG A 657 6.07 11.26 1.92
CA ARG A 657 6.09 9.78 2.01
C ARG A 657 4.74 9.22 2.48
N ASN A 658 4.11 9.90 3.42
CA ASN A 658 2.83 9.49 4.01
C ASN A 658 1.62 9.69 3.06
N TYR A 659 1.81 10.32 1.90
CA TYR A 659 0.73 10.87 1.07
C TYR A 659 0.87 10.57 -0.43
N MET A 660 1.74 9.62 -0.81
CA MET A 660 2.04 9.28 -2.20
C MET A 660 0.79 8.95 -3.02
N SER A 661 -0.15 8.20 -2.44
CA SER A 661 -1.44 7.84 -3.05
C SER A 661 -2.57 8.85 -2.80
N LYS A 662 -2.32 9.92 -2.01
CA LYS A 662 -3.28 10.97 -1.64
C LYS A 662 -3.02 12.26 -2.43
N PHE A 663 -2.85 13.41 -1.79
CA PHE A 663 -2.78 14.72 -2.47
C PHE A 663 -1.67 14.87 -3.52
N LEU A 664 -0.62 14.05 -3.45
CA LEU A 664 0.42 14.00 -4.47
C LEU A 664 -0.11 13.42 -5.79
N SER A 665 -1.10 12.54 -5.74
CA SER A 665 -1.80 11.98 -6.90
C SER A 665 -2.84 12.97 -7.44
N ASP A 666 -2.60 13.44 -8.67
CA ASP A 666 -3.54 14.28 -9.44
C ASP A 666 -4.93 13.64 -9.54
N LYS A 667 -4.98 12.31 -9.70
CA LYS A 667 -6.23 11.55 -9.77
C LYS A 667 -7.00 11.65 -8.45
N TRP A 668 -6.32 11.48 -7.31
CA TRP A 668 -6.95 11.61 -5.99
C TRP A 668 -7.45 13.04 -5.75
N MET A 669 -6.67 14.05 -6.14
CA MET A 669 -7.07 15.45 -6.05
C MET A 669 -8.34 15.75 -6.87
N VAL A 670 -8.45 15.20 -8.08
CA VAL A 670 -9.66 15.31 -8.92
C VAL A 670 -10.83 14.51 -8.34
N ASP A 671 -10.61 13.26 -7.93
CA ASP A 671 -11.63 12.39 -7.34
C ASP A 671 -12.23 12.97 -6.04
N LYS A 672 -11.46 13.81 -5.32
CA LYS A 672 -11.90 14.57 -4.14
C LYS A 672 -12.43 15.97 -4.45
N GLY A 673 -12.29 16.46 -5.68
CA GLY A 673 -12.74 17.79 -6.10
C GLY A 673 -11.81 18.95 -5.72
N PHE A 674 -10.59 18.69 -5.23
CA PHE A 674 -9.60 19.71 -4.85
C PHE A 674 -8.76 20.21 -6.05
N LEU A 675 -8.93 19.59 -7.22
CA LEU A 675 -8.32 19.99 -8.49
C LEU A 675 -9.33 19.76 -9.62
N ARG A 676 -9.48 20.71 -10.53
CA ARG A 676 -10.41 20.57 -11.66
C ARG A 676 -9.73 19.81 -12.81
N GLU A 677 -10.48 19.02 -13.58
CA GLU A 677 -9.96 18.31 -14.75
C GLU A 677 -9.36 19.25 -15.83
N GLU A 678 -9.78 20.52 -15.82
CA GLU A 678 -9.24 21.56 -16.70
C GLU A 678 -7.81 21.98 -16.32
N ASP A 679 -7.47 21.97 -15.03
CA ASP A 679 -6.16 22.41 -14.50
C ASP A 679 -5.06 21.32 -14.57
N LEU A 680 -5.41 20.09 -14.97
CA LEU A 680 -4.47 19.00 -15.13
C LEU A 680 -3.42 19.31 -16.22
N MET A 681 -2.13 19.24 -15.87
CA MET A 681 -1.00 19.37 -16.81
C MET A 681 -0.80 18.14 -17.73
N VAL A 682 -1.90 17.56 -18.21
CA VAL A 682 -1.90 16.46 -19.18
C VAL A 682 -2.09 17.05 -20.57
N LYS A 683 -1.23 16.68 -21.54
CA LYS A 683 -1.50 16.91 -22.97
C LYS A 683 -2.75 16.12 -23.35
N LYS A 684 -3.90 16.79 -23.38
CA LYS A 684 -5.21 16.18 -23.71
C LYS A 684 -5.18 15.71 -25.17
N PRO A 685 -5.40 14.40 -25.45
CA PRO A 685 -5.53 13.90 -26.81
C PRO A 685 -6.69 14.55 -27.58
N TRP A 686 -6.66 14.49 -28.91
CA TRP A 686 -7.68 15.08 -29.79
C TRP A 686 -9.11 14.63 -29.43
N TRP A 687 -9.28 13.38 -29.00
CA TRP A 687 -10.56 12.78 -28.65
C TRP A 687 -11.09 13.15 -27.26
N TRP A 688 -10.28 13.78 -26.39
CA TRP A 688 -10.60 13.96 -24.96
C TRP A 688 -11.92 14.69 -24.70
N ASN A 689 -12.21 15.72 -25.50
CA ASN A 689 -13.40 16.57 -25.36
C ASN A 689 -14.62 16.08 -26.15
N LEU A 690 -14.50 14.98 -26.92
CA LEU A 690 -15.64 14.40 -27.64
C LEU A 690 -16.64 13.81 -26.65
N LYS A 691 -17.93 13.81 -27.01
CA LYS A 691 -19.01 13.26 -26.17
C LYS A 691 -19.11 11.75 -26.32
N LEU A 692 -19.54 11.05 -25.26
CA LEU A 692 -19.78 9.59 -25.30
C LEU A 692 -20.77 9.17 -26.39
N GLN A 693 -21.69 10.03 -26.78
CA GLN A 693 -22.60 9.81 -27.91
C GLN A 693 -21.88 9.43 -29.23
N GLY A 694 -20.61 9.82 -29.41
CA GLY A 694 -19.81 9.45 -30.59
C GLY A 694 -19.38 7.97 -30.65
N LEU A 695 -19.52 7.21 -29.56
CA LEU A 695 -19.03 5.81 -29.47
C LEU A 695 -19.89 4.77 -30.22
N ASN A 696 -20.99 5.17 -30.88
CA ASN A 696 -21.91 4.26 -31.58
C ASN A 696 -22.31 3.02 -30.73
N LEU A 697 -22.77 3.26 -29.51
CA LEU A 697 -23.04 2.21 -28.52
C LEU A 697 -24.15 1.26 -28.97
N SER A 698 -23.87 -0.04 -28.88
CA SER A 698 -24.84 -1.12 -29.08
C SER A 698 -25.87 -1.17 -27.94
N ALA A 699 -27.10 -1.54 -28.28
CA ALA A 699 -28.17 -1.72 -27.29
C ALA A 699 -27.76 -2.71 -26.18
N PRO A 700 -27.93 -2.36 -24.90
CA PRO A 700 -27.42 -3.15 -23.79
C PRO A 700 -28.24 -4.41 -23.55
N LEU A 701 -27.56 -5.54 -23.34
CA LEU A 701 -28.16 -6.74 -22.79
C LEU A 701 -28.41 -6.53 -21.29
N THR A 702 -29.68 -6.43 -20.88
CA THR A 702 -30.10 -6.37 -19.47
C THR A 702 -30.76 -7.67 -19.02
N VAL A 703 -30.81 -7.91 -17.69
CA VAL A 703 -31.52 -9.06 -17.10
C VAL A 703 -32.39 -8.62 -15.93
N LEU A 704 -33.56 -9.27 -15.76
CA LEU A 704 -34.43 -9.03 -14.61
C LEU A 704 -33.84 -9.64 -13.32
N PRO A 705 -34.05 -9.03 -12.14
CA PRO A 705 -33.51 -9.51 -10.86
C PRO A 705 -33.98 -10.92 -10.47
N THR A 706 -35.10 -11.38 -11.03
CA THR A 706 -35.73 -12.69 -10.80
C THR A 706 -35.14 -13.81 -11.67
N VAL A 707 -34.33 -13.50 -12.68
CA VAL A 707 -33.69 -14.51 -13.55
C VAL A 707 -32.70 -15.34 -12.72
N SER A 708 -32.67 -16.66 -12.92
CA SER A 708 -31.71 -17.52 -12.21
C SER A 708 -30.27 -17.32 -12.68
N CYS A 709 -29.32 -17.59 -11.80
CA CYS A 709 -27.89 -17.53 -12.11
C CYS A 709 -27.54 -18.44 -13.30
N GLN A 710 -28.10 -19.65 -13.37
CA GLN A 710 -27.92 -20.57 -14.50
C GLN A 710 -28.37 -19.97 -15.84
N LYS A 711 -29.58 -19.39 -15.88
CA LYS A 711 -30.14 -18.82 -17.11
C LYS A 711 -29.36 -17.58 -17.54
N THR A 712 -28.92 -16.76 -16.59
CA THR A 712 -28.05 -15.61 -16.84
C THR A 712 -26.69 -16.01 -17.41
N ILE A 713 -26.03 -17.03 -16.86
CA ILE A 713 -24.76 -17.56 -17.40
C ILE A 713 -24.93 -18.05 -18.84
N LYS A 714 -26.06 -18.70 -19.15
CA LYS A 714 -26.37 -19.15 -20.51
C LYS A 714 -26.54 -17.96 -21.46
N ILE A 715 -27.36 -16.97 -21.09
CA ILE A 715 -27.62 -15.76 -21.90
C ILE A 715 -26.32 -14.99 -22.18
N LEU A 716 -25.50 -14.75 -21.15
CA LEU A 716 -24.22 -14.05 -21.26
C LEU A 716 -23.28 -14.75 -22.27
N LYS A 717 -23.12 -16.07 -22.15
CA LYS A 717 -22.30 -16.88 -23.08
C LYS A 717 -22.84 -16.90 -24.51
N GLU A 718 -24.15 -17.13 -24.69
CA GLU A 718 -24.78 -17.20 -26.01
C GLU A 718 -24.77 -15.86 -26.76
N LYS A 719 -24.75 -14.74 -26.01
CA LYS A 719 -24.69 -13.39 -26.58
C LYS A 719 -23.29 -12.79 -26.62
N GLY A 720 -22.27 -13.47 -26.10
CA GLY A 720 -20.88 -13.00 -26.11
C GLY A 720 -20.59 -11.83 -25.17
N PHE A 721 -21.35 -11.69 -24.07
CA PHE A 721 -21.14 -10.64 -23.08
C PHE A 721 -20.60 -11.24 -21.77
N ASP A 722 -19.57 -10.62 -21.19
CA ASP A 722 -19.06 -11.00 -19.86
C ASP A 722 -19.84 -10.36 -18.70
N GLN A 723 -20.74 -9.41 -18.99
CA GLN A 723 -21.50 -8.67 -17.99
C GLN A 723 -22.84 -8.14 -18.54
N ALA A 724 -23.82 -7.99 -17.65
CA ALA A 724 -25.12 -7.38 -17.93
C ALA A 724 -25.59 -6.53 -16.74
N PRO A 725 -26.25 -5.38 -16.98
CA PRO A 725 -26.98 -4.66 -15.94
C PRO A 725 -28.21 -5.45 -15.49
N VAL A 726 -28.44 -5.49 -14.18
CA VAL A 726 -29.67 -6.01 -13.60
C VAL A 726 -30.64 -4.84 -13.41
N VAL A 727 -31.74 -4.88 -14.16
CA VAL A 727 -32.74 -3.83 -14.21
C VAL A 727 -34.09 -4.47 -13.86
N ASP A 728 -34.89 -3.83 -13.01
CA ASP A 728 -36.22 -4.34 -12.66
C ASP A 728 -37.31 -3.94 -13.68
N GLU A 729 -38.55 -4.37 -13.43
CA GLU A 729 -39.70 -4.09 -14.30
C GLU A 729 -40.09 -2.60 -14.32
N ALA A 730 -39.77 -1.85 -13.25
CA ALA A 730 -39.93 -0.40 -13.22
C ALA A 730 -38.84 0.32 -14.05
N GLY A 731 -37.72 -0.35 -14.32
CA GLY A 731 -36.55 0.18 -15.04
C GLY A 731 -35.42 0.65 -14.11
N LEU A 732 -35.51 0.38 -12.81
CA LEU A 732 -34.48 0.76 -11.85
C LEU A 732 -33.24 -0.14 -12.00
N ILE A 733 -32.06 0.47 -12.07
CA ILE A 733 -30.78 -0.25 -12.13
C ILE A 733 -30.42 -0.72 -10.71
N LEU A 734 -30.60 -2.02 -10.44
CA LEU A 734 -30.33 -2.62 -9.13
C LEU A 734 -28.84 -2.97 -8.92
N GLY A 735 -28.10 -3.13 -10.01
CA GLY A 735 -26.67 -3.42 -10.01
C GLY A 735 -26.21 -4.04 -11.32
N MET A 736 -25.01 -4.62 -11.31
CA MET A 736 -24.45 -5.39 -12.42
C MET A 736 -24.33 -6.87 -12.05
N VAL A 737 -24.37 -7.76 -13.05
CA VAL A 737 -23.86 -9.12 -12.95
C VAL A 737 -22.71 -9.30 -13.91
N THR A 738 -21.66 -9.98 -13.46
CA THR A 738 -20.53 -10.39 -14.31
C THR A 738 -20.41 -11.90 -14.29
N LEU A 739 -20.03 -12.49 -15.42
CA LEU A 739 -19.83 -13.93 -15.58
C LEU A 739 -18.78 -14.44 -14.58
N GLY A 740 -17.72 -13.65 -14.35
CA GLY A 740 -16.68 -13.92 -13.35
C GLY A 740 -17.23 -13.98 -11.92
N ASN A 741 -18.03 -13.00 -11.48
CA ASN A 741 -18.60 -12.99 -10.12
C ASN A 741 -19.63 -14.12 -9.92
N LEU A 742 -20.50 -14.34 -10.91
CA LEU A 742 -21.48 -15.44 -10.92
C LEU A 742 -20.78 -16.80 -10.74
N LEU A 743 -19.77 -17.09 -11.57
CA LEU A 743 -19.02 -18.35 -11.49
C LEU A 743 -18.24 -18.46 -10.17
N ALA A 744 -17.58 -17.40 -9.71
CA ALA A 744 -16.83 -17.42 -8.45
C ALA A 744 -17.73 -17.71 -7.24
N LEU A 745 -18.94 -17.17 -7.19
CA LEU A 745 -19.88 -17.39 -6.08
C LEU A 745 -20.54 -18.78 -6.13
N ILE A 746 -20.86 -19.31 -7.33
CA ILE A 746 -21.34 -20.69 -7.50
C ILE A 746 -20.27 -21.69 -7.08
N LEU A 747 -19.04 -21.54 -7.58
CA LEU A 747 -17.93 -22.45 -7.30
C LEU A 747 -17.51 -22.41 -5.82
N ALA A 748 -17.63 -21.25 -5.16
CA ALA A 748 -17.40 -21.12 -3.71
C ALA A 748 -18.59 -21.62 -2.83
N GLY A 749 -19.61 -22.23 -3.44
CA GLY A 749 -20.80 -22.74 -2.76
C GLY A 749 -21.60 -21.68 -1.99
N LYS A 750 -21.44 -20.39 -2.33
CA LYS A 750 -22.15 -19.28 -1.66
C LYS A 750 -23.57 -19.08 -2.20
N ILE A 751 -23.84 -19.58 -3.41
CA ILE A 751 -25.14 -19.53 -4.10
C ILE A 751 -25.37 -20.82 -4.88
N LYS A 752 -26.64 -21.16 -5.13
CA LYS A 752 -27.04 -22.26 -6.01
C LYS A 752 -27.25 -21.74 -7.43
N VAL A 753 -27.07 -22.60 -8.43
CA VAL A 753 -27.34 -22.25 -9.84
C VAL A 753 -28.80 -21.84 -10.10
N SER A 754 -29.72 -22.31 -9.25
CA SER A 754 -31.14 -21.96 -9.24
C SER A 754 -31.49 -20.64 -8.54
N ASP A 755 -30.55 -20.03 -7.79
CA ASP A 755 -30.82 -18.77 -7.09
C ASP A 755 -31.01 -17.60 -8.08
N PRO A 756 -31.84 -16.60 -7.74
CA PRO A 756 -32.04 -15.40 -8.55
C PRO A 756 -30.82 -14.48 -8.52
N VAL A 757 -30.58 -13.75 -9.60
CA VAL A 757 -29.42 -12.84 -9.72
C VAL A 757 -29.45 -11.65 -8.76
N SER A 758 -30.60 -11.33 -8.17
CA SER A 758 -30.70 -10.35 -7.09
C SER A 758 -29.81 -10.64 -5.87
N LYS A 759 -29.42 -11.90 -5.63
CA LYS A 759 -28.51 -12.30 -4.53
C LYS A 759 -27.02 -12.02 -4.80
N VAL A 760 -26.65 -11.63 -6.02
CA VAL A 760 -25.25 -11.59 -6.50
C VAL A 760 -24.87 -10.27 -7.16
N LEU A 761 -25.67 -9.24 -6.92
CA LEU A 761 -25.51 -7.92 -7.50
C LEU A 761 -24.16 -7.31 -7.15
N TYR A 762 -23.37 -7.01 -8.18
CA TYR A 762 -22.21 -6.15 -8.08
C TYR A 762 -22.69 -4.69 -8.10
N LYS A 763 -22.65 -4.04 -6.93
CA LYS A 763 -23.19 -2.68 -6.72
C LYS A 763 -22.16 -1.55 -6.91
N GLN A 764 -20.88 -1.88 -6.98
CA GLN A 764 -19.81 -0.89 -7.11
C GLN A 764 -19.46 -0.69 -8.59
N PHE A 765 -20.16 0.21 -9.26
CA PHE A 765 -19.90 0.58 -10.65
C PHE A 765 -20.07 2.08 -10.84
N LYS A 766 -19.37 2.66 -11.81
CA LYS A 766 -19.50 4.08 -12.16
C LYS A 766 -20.54 4.25 -13.27
N GLN A 767 -21.41 5.24 -13.10
CA GLN A 767 -22.35 5.68 -14.12
C GLN A 767 -21.78 6.90 -14.86
N ILE A 768 -22.07 7.00 -16.16
CA ILE A 768 -21.66 8.12 -17.01
C ILE A 768 -22.77 8.46 -18.00
N ARG A 769 -22.92 9.74 -18.38
CA ARG A 769 -23.99 10.19 -19.27
C ARG A 769 -23.50 10.27 -20.72
N LEU A 770 -24.40 10.11 -21.69
CA LEU A 770 -24.11 10.32 -23.13
C LEU A 770 -23.53 11.72 -23.44
N THR A 771 -23.85 12.71 -22.60
CA THR A 771 -23.41 14.11 -22.72
C THR A 771 -22.06 14.39 -22.06
N ASP A 772 -21.55 13.47 -21.23
CA ASP A 772 -20.20 13.60 -20.66
C ASP A 772 -19.12 13.34 -21.75
N ASN A 773 -17.87 13.71 -21.47
CA ASN A 773 -16.76 13.60 -22.43
C ASN A 773 -15.97 12.28 -22.32
N LEU A 774 -15.24 11.91 -23.38
CA LEU A 774 -14.42 10.70 -23.44
C LEU A 774 -13.22 10.73 -22.48
N GLY A 775 -12.72 11.90 -22.11
CA GLY A 775 -11.70 12.06 -21.07
C GLY A 775 -12.16 11.53 -19.71
N LYS A 776 -13.35 11.94 -19.25
CA LYS A 776 -14.01 11.45 -18.04
C LYS A 776 -14.24 9.93 -18.10
N LEU A 777 -14.65 9.40 -19.25
CA LEU A 777 -14.75 7.95 -19.47
C LEU A 777 -13.38 7.27 -19.31
N SER A 778 -12.32 7.79 -19.94
CA SER A 778 -10.96 7.27 -19.79
C SER A 778 -10.53 7.23 -18.32
N ARG A 779 -10.83 8.27 -17.54
CA ARG A 779 -10.52 8.34 -16.09
C ARG A 779 -11.30 7.34 -15.24
N ILE A 780 -12.54 7.04 -15.59
CA ILE A 780 -13.30 5.93 -14.99
C ILE A 780 -12.66 4.60 -15.34
N LEU A 781 -12.27 4.40 -16.61
CA LEU A 781 -11.71 3.14 -17.10
C LEU A 781 -10.27 2.86 -16.62
N GLU A 782 -9.58 3.84 -16.04
CA GLU A 782 -8.33 3.64 -15.28
C GLU A 782 -8.54 2.86 -13.96
N THR A 783 -9.73 2.92 -13.36
CA THR A 783 -10.06 2.25 -12.08
C THR A 783 -11.09 1.14 -12.22
N ASP A 784 -12.11 1.36 -13.03
CA ASP A 784 -13.28 0.51 -13.17
C ASP A 784 -13.21 -0.20 -14.52
N HIS A 785 -13.47 -1.51 -14.57
CA HIS A 785 -13.30 -2.29 -15.81
C HIS A 785 -14.34 -1.94 -16.89
N PHE A 786 -15.42 -1.27 -16.49
CA PHE A 786 -16.48 -0.77 -17.36
C PHE A 786 -17.16 0.45 -16.73
N ALA A 787 -17.75 1.29 -17.57
CA ALA A 787 -18.68 2.36 -17.19
C ALA A 787 -20.09 2.02 -17.69
N LEU A 788 -21.11 2.24 -16.85
CA LEU A 788 -22.50 2.10 -17.24
C LEU A 788 -23.01 3.41 -17.85
N VAL A 789 -23.34 3.40 -19.14
CA VAL A 789 -23.86 4.59 -19.82
C VAL A 789 -25.35 4.69 -19.57
N VAL A 790 -25.76 5.80 -18.96
CA VAL A 790 -27.14 6.05 -18.54
C VAL A 790 -27.69 7.32 -19.21
N HIS A 791 -29.00 7.31 -19.44
CA HIS A 791 -29.75 8.47 -19.92
C HIS A 791 -31.06 8.60 -19.15
N GLU A 792 -31.52 9.83 -18.95
CA GLU A 792 -32.79 10.11 -18.28
C GLU A 792 -33.86 10.36 -19.35
N GLN A 793 -34.98 9.66 -19.25
CA GLN A 793 -36.14 9.85 -20.11
C GLN A 793 -37.34 10.29 -19.27
N ILE A 794 -38.07 11.29 -19.74
CA ILE A 794 -39.35 11.68 -19.13
C ILE A 794 -40.45 10.76 -19.68
N GLN A 795 -41.12 10.05 -18.79
CA GLN A 795 -42.28 9.20 -19.08
C GLN A 795 -43.49 9.75 -18.33
N TYR A 796 -44.57 10.08 -19.04
CA TYR A 796 -45.82 10.47 -18.39
C TYR A 796 -46.56 9.25 -17.84
N LEU A 797 -47.01 9.34 -16.59
CA LEU A 797 -47.84 8.34 -15.92
C LEU A 797 -49.31 8.49 -16.33
N THR A 798 -50.13 7.50 -15.96
CA THR A 798 -51.58 7.46 -16.29
C THR A 798 -52.40 8.58 -15.68
N ASP A 799 -51.88 9.29 -14.68
CA ASP A 799 -52.47 10.48 -14.06
C ASP A 799 -52.02 11.80 -14.73
N GLY A 800 -51.19 11.73 -15.77
CA GLY A 800 -50.62 12.89 -16.47
C GLY A 800 -49.39 13.49 -15.82
N SER A 801 -48.89 12.94 -14.71
CA SER A 801 -47.65 13.42 -14.07
C SER A 801 -46.39 12.95 -14.83
N PRO A 802 -45.34 13.78 -14.95
CA PRO A 802 -44.06 13.37 -15.53
C PRO A 802 -43.23 12.59 -14.51
N SER A 803 -42.76 11.41 -14.89
CA SER A 803 -41.81 10.59 -14.14
C SER A 803 -40.46 10.53 -14.88
N LEU A 804 -39.37 10.77 -14.15
CA LEU A 804 -38.01 10.62 -14.68
C LEU A 804 -37.55 9.17 -14.54
N LYS A 805 -37.41 8.49 -15.69
CA LYS A 805 -36.98 7.10 -15.78
C LYS A 805 -35.54 7.03 -16.29
N GLN A 806 -34.66 6.44 -15.50
CA GLN A 806 -33.28 6.20 -15.91
C GLN A 806 -33.22 4.95 -16.80
N MET A 807 -32.63 5.07 -17.98
CA MET A 807 -32.40 3.94 -18.89
C MET A 807 -30.90 3.69 -19.07
N VAL A 808 -30.53 2.41 -19.17
CA VAL A 808 -29.19 2.03 -19.64
C VAL A 808 -29.14 2.18 -21.15
N PHE A 809 -28.14 2.91 -21.65
CA PHE A 809 -27.85 3.08 -23.08
C PHE A 809 -26.73 2.16 -23.58
N GLY A 810 -25.85 1.71 -22.69
CA GLY A 810 -24.73 0.84 -23.03
C GLY A 810 -23.86 0.51 -21.83
N VAL A 811 -22.97 -0.46 -22.01
CA VAL A 811 -21.83 -0.71 -21.11
C VAL A 811 -20.58 -0.46 -21.94
N VAL A 812 -19.65 0.34 -21.43
CA VAL A 812 -18.45 0.77 -22.17
C VAL A 812 -17.20 0.34 -21.42
N THR A 813 -16.21 -0.16 -22.15
CA THR A 813 -14.93 -0.66 -21.65
C THR A 813 -13.75 0.10 -22.27
N ALA A 814 -12.54 -0.14 -21.76
CA ALA A 814 -11.32 0.41 -22.36
C ALA A 814 -11.10 -0.04 -23.81
N VAL A 815 -11.60 -1.23 -24.18
CA VAL A 815 -11.53 -1.75 -25.55
C VAL A 815 -12.41 -0.95 -26.50
N ASP A 816 -13.61 -0.56 -26.07
CA ASP A 816 -14.53 0.24 -26.90
C ASP A 816 -13.96 1.64 -27.18
N LEU A 817 -13.36 2.28 -26.17
CA LEU A 817 -12.68 3.56 -26.32
C LEU A 817 -11.45 3.44 -27.25
N LEU A 818 -10.65 2.39 -27.11
CA LEU A 818 -9.49 2.14 -27.98
C LEU A 818 -9.90 1.89 -29.44
N ASN A 819 -10.97 1.11 -29.65
CA ASN A 819 -11.53 0.83 -30.98
C ASN A 819 -12.07 2.11 -31.65
N PHE A 820 -12.68 3.01 -30.87
CA PHE A 820 -13.13 4.32 -31.36
C PHE A 820 -11.96 5.19 -31.83
N VAL A 821 -10.91 5.34 -31.00
CA VAL A 821 -9.74 6.17 -31.32
C VAL A 821 -9.00 5.62 -32.54
N THR A 822 -8.61 4.34 -32.52
CA THR A 822 -7.87 3.70 -33.62
C THR A 822 -8.70 3.59 -34.90
N GLY A 823 -10.02 3.40 -34.80
CA GLY A 823 -10.94 3.40 -35.93
C GLY A 823 -11.19 4.79 -36.54
N TRP A 824 -10.89 5.87 -35.82
CA TRP A 824 -10.91 7.23 -36.36
C TRP A 824 -9.58 7.59 -37.03
N GLU A 825 -8.45 7.30 -36.38
CA GLU A 825 -7.10 7.51 -36.93
C GLU A 825 -6.88 6.75 -38.25
N ARG A 826 -7.42 5.52 -38.38
CA ARG A 826 -7.41 4.78 -39.66
C ARG A 826 -8.22 5.48 -40.75
N ARG A 827 -9.33 6.15 -40.41
CA ARG A 827 -10.18 6.86 -41.37
C ARG A 827 -9.54 8.16 -41.84
N GLU A 828 -8.96 8.95 -40.94
CA GLU A 828 -8.15 10.12 -41.35
C GLU A 828 -7.02 9.70 -42.28
N ARG A 829 -6.26 8.65 -41.93
CA ARG A 829 -5.13 8.19 -42.73
C ARG A 829 -5.55 7.74 -44.15
N SER A 830 -6.68 7.04 -44.27
CA SER A 830 -7.24 6.70 -45.59
C SER A 830 -7.73 7.91 -46.37
N MET A 831 -8.18 8.98 -45.71
CA MET A 831 -8.61 10.22 -46.37
C MET A 831 -7.43 11.10 -46.81
N SER A 832 -6.32 11.12 -46.05
CA SER A 832 -5.07 11.75 -46.49
C SER A 832 -4.44 11.01 -47.66
N GLU A 833 -4.43 9.67 -47.63
CA GLU A 833 -3.89 8.87 -48.75
C GLU A 833 -4.76 9.01 -50.02
N SER A 834 -6.08 9.18 -49.89
CA SER A 834 -6.97 9.43 -51.05
C SER A 834 -6.95 10.87 -51.59
N THR A 835 -6.25 11.81 -50.95
CA THR A 835 -6.13 13.20 -51.41
C THR A 835 -4.80 13.52 -52.09
N ASP A 836 -3.82 12.60 -52.05
CA ASP A 836 -2.60 12.65 -52.87
C ASP A 836 -2.74 11.93 -54.23
N GLU A 837 -3.88 11.26 -54.50
CA GLU A 837 -4.21 10.58 -55.78
C GLU A 837 -5.24 11.35 -56.66
N MET A 838 -5.55 12.61 -56.36
CA MET A 838 -6.41 13.51 -57.17
C MET A 838 -5.70 14.80 -57.57
#